data_AF-A0A9D6MTW3-F1
#
_entry.id   AF-A0A9D6MTW3-F1
#
_cell.length_a   1.000
_cell.length_b   1.000
_cell.length_c   1.000
_cell.angle_alpha   90.00
_cell.angle_beta   90.00
_cell.angle_gamma   90.00
#
_symmetry.space_group_name_H-M   'P 1'
#
loop_
_entity.id
_entity.type
_entity.pdbx_description
1 polymer ?
#
loop_
_entity_poly.entity_id
_entity_poly.type
_entity_poly.pdbx_seq_one_letter_code
_entity_poly.pdbx_strand_id
1 'polypeptide(L)'
;MRAEDDLAEGLETLNGLIVAHPDDGALLLRRSRLLVRSGRFDQALADLDHAHRLRPIPEIDRKKAEVFLNAGWYQAGIEQVSRHLLRFPEDGEAYLVRARTKLRLGEIAQAGEDFGLGLRYTKDPPLELYMECASALASEGSTRLEQALDVVQQGIRKLGLIVTLESAALEIEAQQKRYDDALKRVDAMLEQSARKDGWLAKRGDILVRAGRIEEARAAYQGSLDAIGKLPPAQRNQPATKDLEVQMRRALTNSADRVSNASTHRNSLLRAALQSQPASIPAATSASTNMPSLPGEGRLRSYFIAAEEIDWHYAPNGNVLQEPFCGDLEAFASKASGRIGHQYRKAVYRGYTDGTFQRLEIQPAHWQHLGLLGPILRAEVGDRIRITFKNRTRFPVSIHPHGVFYLKTSEGSGYNDGTAAGDKKDDMVQPGASVDYEWLVPERAGPGPNDGSSVAWLYHSHVRAVQDSNAGLVGAIIVTAKGLARPDGSPADVDREFVTLFNIFDENLSPYLDANVKARLGASAAVDLKDPAFVESNKMHGINGFIFGNLPLMRMKQGERVRWYLLGMGGETDLHTPHWHGNTVLHHGYRTDVLELLPASMKVADMVADNPGIWMFHCHVDDHMREGMSARYEVSEQPKEKGTVSPAKP
;
A
#
# COMPACT_ATOMS: atom_id res chain seq x y z
N MET A 1 2.06 -20.20 -18.34
CA MET A 1 2.07 -21.59 -18.83
C MET A 1 1.31 -21.58 -20.10
N ARG A 2 0.03 -21.99 -20.11
CA ARG A 2 -0.85 -21.86 -21.27
C ARG A 2 -0.81 -20.46 -21.84
N ALA A 3 -1.04 -19.39 -21.08
CA ALA A 3 -1.00 -18.05 -21.68
C ALA A 3 0.35 -17.63 -22.32
N GLU A 4 1.50 -18.07 -21.79
CA GLU A 4 2.85 -17.74 -22.29
C GLU A 4 3.36 -18.73 -23.35
N ASP A 5 3.01 -20.00 -23.23
CA ASP A 5 3.24 -21.06 -24.22
C ASP A 5 2.31 -20.84 -25.41
N ASP A 6 1.04 -20.47 -25.21
CA ASP A 6 0.10 -20.03 -26.26
C ASP A 6 0.58 -18.72 -26.90
N LEU A 7 1.27 -17.85 -26.14
CA LEU A 7 1.92 -16.65 -26.68
C LEU A 7 3.16 -17.01 -27.50
N ALA A 8 3.98 -17.95 -27.03
CA ALA A 8 5.20 -18.40 -27.70
C ALA A 8 4.90 -19.22 -28.95
N GLU A 9 4.02 -20.23 -28.85
CA GLU A 9 3.47 -21.02 -29.96
C GLU A 9 2.69 -20.12 -30.92
N GLY A 10 1.91 -19.17 -30.40
CA GLY A 10 1.21 -18.18 -31.21
C GLY A 10 2.17 -17.26 -31.98
N LEU A 11 3.29 -16.86 -31.36
CA LEU A 11 4.32 -16.06 -32.01
C LEU A 11 5.16 -16.87 -32.99
N GLU A 12 5.48 -18.12 -32.69
CA GLU A 12 6.18 -19.04 -33.61
C GLU A 12 5.32 -19.34 -34.84
N THR A 13 4.04 -19.62 -34.64
CA THR A 13 3.05 -19.79 -35.72
C THR A 13 2.97 -18.52 -36.58
N LEU A 14 2.85 -17.34 -35.97
CA LEU A 14 2.80 -16.08 -36.72
C LEU A 14 4.12 -15.78 -37.41
N ASN A 15 5.27 -16.14 -36.82
CA ASN A 15 6.56 -15.99 -37.48
C ASN A 15 6.64 -16.84 -38.75
N GLY A 16 6.22 -18.10 -38.69
CA GLY A 16 6.15 -18.97 -39.87
C GLY A 16 5.22 -18.42 -40.94
N LEU A 17 4.03 -17.95 -40.56
CA LEU A 17 3.06 -17.35 -41.49
C LEU A 17 3.57 -16.05 -42.12
N ILE A 18 4.26 -15.18 -41.36
CA ILE A 18 4.82 -13.92 -41.86
C ILE A 18 6.03 -14.18 -42.78
N VAL A 19 6.80 -15.25 -42.56
CA VAL A 19 7.85 -15.66 -43.50
C VAL A 19 7.24 -16.09 -44.84
N ALA A 20 6.12 -16.82 -44.82
CA ALA A 20 5.40 -17.24 -46.02
C ALA A 20 4.63 -16.08 -46.71
N HIS A 21 4.18 -15.10 -45.92
CA HIS A 21 3.34 -13.98 -46.37
C HIS A 21 3.82 -12.65 -45.75
N PRO A 22 5.00 -12.14 -46.16
CA PRO A 22 5.63 -10.97 -45.53
C PRO A 22 4.85 -9.66 -45.71
N ASP A 23 4.03 -9.57 -46.75
CA ASP A 23 3.23 -8.39 -47.10
C ASP A 23 1.80 -8.45 -46.52
N ASP A 24 1.49 -9.41 -45.64
CA ASP A 24 0.20 -9.48 -44.95
C ASP A 24 0.19 -8.61 -43.69
N GLY A 25 -0.33 -7.39 -43.83
CA GLY A 25 -0.49 -6.44 -42.73
C GLY A 25 -1.35 -6.94 -41.56
N ALA A 26 -2.28 -7.88 -41.78
CA ALA A 26 -3.11 -8.42 -40.71
C ALA A 26 -2.31 -9.37 -39.80
N LEU A 27 -1.38 -10.14 -40.37
CA LEU A 27 -0.46 -10.98 -39.62
C LEU A 27 0.50 -10.13 -38.76
N LEU A 28 1.04 -9.05 -39.33
CA LEU A 28 1.90 -8.09 -38.61
C LEU A 28 1.15 -7.44 -37.44
N LEU A 29 -0.11 -7.02 -37.64
CA LEU A 29 -0.94 -6.46 -36.56
C LEU A 29 -1.27 -7.50 -35.47
N ARG A 30 -1.45 -8.77 -35.85
CA ARG A 30 -1.69 -9.85 -34.89
C ARG A 30 -0.42 -10.17 -34.09
N ARG A 31 0.74 -10.22 -34.75
CA ARG A 31 2.04 -10.45 -34.10
C ARG A 31 2.40 -9.30 -33.17
N SER A 32 2.23 -8.05 -33.60
CA SER A 32 2.43 -6.85 -32.76
C SER A 32 1.66 -6.93 -31.43
N ARG A 33 0.38 -7.34 -31.44
CA ARG A 33 -0.41 -7.51 -30.21
C ARG A 33 0.16 -8.56 -29.25
N LEU A 34 0.67 -9.67 -29.77
CA LEU A 34 1.32 -10.70 -28.95
C LEU A 34 2.70 -10.25 -28.46
N LEU A 35 3.42 -9.46 -29.27
CA LEU A 35 4.71 -8.87 -28.89
C LEU A 35 4.56 -7.87 -27.74
N VAL A 36 3.54 -7.02 -27.76
CA VAL A 36 3.20 -6.13 -26.63
C VAL A 36 2.94 -6.92 -25.36
N ARG A 37 2.13 -7.99 -25.44
CA ARG A 37 1.84 -8.87 -24.29
C ARG A 37 3.06 -9.61 -23.75
N SER A 38 4.11 -9.77 -24.56
CA SER A 38 5.37 -10.40 -24.16
C SER A 38 6.49 -9.38 -23.85
N GLY A 39 6.16 -8.09 -23.69
CA GLY A 39 7.12 -7.04 -23.36
C GLY A 39 8.10 -6.66 -24.48
N ARG A 40 7.90 -7.16 -25.70
CA ARG A 40 8.78 -6.94 -26.86
C ARG A 40 8.32 -5.75 -27.70
N PHE A 41 8.42 -4.56 -27.11
CA PHE A 41 7.85 -3.33 -27.67
C PHE A 41 8.53 -2.87 -28.96
N ASP A 42 9.86 -2.98 -29.08
CA ASP A 42 10.59 -2.60 -30.30
C ASP A 42 10.16 -3.44 -31.51
N GLN A 43 10.01 -4.75 -31.31
CA GLN A 43 9.55 -5.66 -32.36
C GLN A 43 8.08 -5.38 -32.70
N ALA A 44 7.25 -5.06 -31.71
CA ALA A 44 5.86 -4.68 -31.92
C ALA A 44 5.75 -3.39 -32.75
N LEU A 45 6.61 -2.40 -32.51
CA LEU A 45 6.69 -1.17 -33.30
C LEU A 45 7.20 -1.44 -34.72
N ALA A 46 8.23 -2.29 -34.88
CA ALA A 46 8.74 -2.67 -36.19
C ALA A 46 7.66 -3.35 -37.06
N ASP A 47 6.82 -4.20 -36.46
CA ASP A 47 5.66 -4.80 -37.13
C ASP A 47 4.62 -3.77 -37.54
N LEU A 48 4.33 -2.78 -36.68
CA LEU A 48 3.41 -1.70 -37.01
C LEU A 48 3.97 -0.76 -38.07
N ASP A 49 5.27 -0.49 -38.06
CA ASP A 49 5.94 0.28 -39.11
C ASP A 49 5.92 -0.46 -40.45
N HIS A 50 6.10 -1.78 -40.43
CA HIS A 50 5.99 -2.60 -41.62
C HIS A 50 4.55 -2.61 -42.16
N ALA A 51 3.56 -2.86 -41.29
CA ALA A 51 2.15 -2.80 -41.67
C ALA A 51 1.77 -1.42 -42.22
N HIS A 52 2.31 -0.33 -41.65
CA HIS A 52 2.08 1.03 -42.12
C HIS A 52 2.64 1.26 -43.52
N ARG A 53 3.84 0.74 -43.84
CA ARG A 53 4.43 0.84 -45.19
C ARG A 53 3.61 0.10 -46.24
N LEU A 54 3.05 -1.06 -45.88
CA LEU A 54 2.20 -1.85 -46.78
C LEU A 54 0.87 -1.14 -47.04
N ARG A 55 0.22 -0.67 -45.97
CA ARG A 55 -1.04 0.07 -46.06
C ARG A 55 -1.18 1.05 -44.89
N PRO A 56 -1.00 2.36 -45.12
CA PRO A 56 -1.24 3.36 -44.09
C PRO A 56 -2.74 3.40 -43.76
N ILE A 57 -3.12 2.93 -42.57
CA ILE A 57 -4.48 3.08 -42.01
C ILE A 57 -4.42 3.73 -40.63
N PRO A 58 -5.43 4.50 -40.24
CA PRO A 58 -5.42 5.27 -38.97
C PRO A 58 -5.25 4.38 -37.74
N GLU A 59 -5.80 3.16 -37.77
CA GLU A 59 -5.70 2.19 -36.68
C GLU A 59 -4.25 1.86 -36.30
N ILE A 60 -3.32 1.86 -37.26
CA ILE A 60 -1.91 1.54 -37.01
C ILE A 60 -1.25 2.64 -36.17
N ASP A 61 -1.53 3.91 -36.47
CA ASP A 61 -0.95 5.05 -35.76
C ASP A 61 -1.46 5.12 -34.32
N ARG A 62 -2.73 4.78 -34.08
CA ARG A 62 -3.30 4.61 -32.73
C ARG A 62 -2.66 3.43 -31.99
N LYS A 63 -2.50 2.27 -32.63
CA LYS A 63 -1.84 1.10 -32.02
C LYS A 63 -0.39 1.40 -31.62
N LYS A 64 0.34 2.19 -32.40
CA LYS A 64 1.69 2.64 -32.02
C LYS A 64 1.67 3.43 -30.72
N ALA A 65 0.70 4.33 -30.53
CA ALA A 65 0.52 5.04 -29.26
C ALA A 65 0.21 4.11 -28.08
N GLU A 66 -0.59 3.06 -28.31
CA GLU A 66 -0.81 2.01 -27.29
C GLU A 66 0.48 1.27 -26.93
N VAL A 67 1.33 0.96 -27.93
CA VAL A 67 2.64 0.35 -27.66
C VAL A 67 3.50 1.29 -26.81
N PHE A 68 3.57 2.58 -27.13
CA PHE A 68 4.29 3.57 -26.34
C PHE A 68 3.78 3.66 -24.89
N LEU A 69 2.46 3.65 -24.69
CA LEU A 69 1.84 3.61 -23.36
C LEU A 69 2.27 2.37 -22.57
N ASN A 70 2.19 1.18 -23.18
CA ASN A 70 2.57 -0.08 -22.52
C ASN A 70 4.09 -0.18 -22.27
N ALA A 71 4.91 0.44 -23.11
CA ALA A 71 6.37 0.48 -22.96
C ALA A 71 6.87 1.51 -21.92
N GLY A 72 5.97 2.34 -21.35
CA GLY A 72 6.34 3.42 -20.44
C GLY A 72 6.90 4.66 -21.14
N TRP A 73 6.81 4.74 -22.46
CA TRP A 73 7.33 5.84 -23.28
C TRP A 73 6.26 6.93 -23.47
N TYR A 74 5.79 7.48 -22.36
CA TYR A 74 4.56 8.29 -22.31
C TYR A 74 4.61 9.55 -23.18
N GLN A 75 5.74 10.27 -23.21
CA GLN A 75 5.87 11.48 -24.05
C GLN A 75 5.80 11.14 -25.55
N ALA A 76 6.48 10.07 -25.98
CA ALA A 76 6.39 9.60 -27.36
C ALA A 76 4.97 9.12 -27.70
N GLY A 77 4.28 8.49 -26.74
CA GLY A 77 2.87 8.10 -26.87
C GLY A 77 1.95 9.30 -27.06
N ILE A 78 2.10 10.35 -26.25
CA ILE A 78 1.33 11.60 -26.37
C ILE A 78 1.58 12.29 -27.70
N GLU A 79 2.82 12.39 -28.15
CA GLU A 79 3.14 12.99 -29.45
C GLU A 79 2.51 12.18 -30.59
N GLN A 80 2.68 10.86 -30.55
CA GLN A 80 2.14 9.94 -31.56
C GLN A 80 0.62 10.06 -31.68
N VAL A 81 -0.10 9.97 -30.55
CA VAL A 81 -1.56 10.03 -30.55
C VAL A 81 -2.09 11.43 -30.81
N SER A 82 -1.38 12.48 -30.42
CA SER A 82 -1.78 13.87 -30.74
C SER A 82 -1.67 14.16 -32.23
N ARG A 83 -0.62 13.66 -32.91
CA ARG A 83 -0.51 13.73 -34.37
C ARG A 83 -1.62 12.98 -35.10
N HIS A 84 -2.05 11.85 -34.54
CA HIS A 84 -3.20 11.09 -35.05
C HIS A 84 -4.51 11.88 -34.90
N LEU A 85 -4.76 12.44 -33.72
CA LEU A 85 -5.97 13.21 -33.42
C LEU A 85 -6.09 14.51 -34.23
N LEU A 86 -4.98 15.09 -34.70
CA LEU A 86 -5.03 16.20 -35.67
C LEU A 86 -5.67 15.82 -37.01
N ARG A 87 -5.60 14.54 -37.40
CA ARG A 87 -6.16 14.02 -38.65
C ARG A 87 -7.50 13.31 -38.45
N PHE A 88 -7.67 12.69 -37.28
CA PHE A 88 -8.85 11.93 -36.89
C PHE A 88 -9.43 12.46 -35.58
N PRO A 89 -10.03 13.67 -35.59
CA PRO A 89 -10.46 14.37 -34.37
C PRO A 89 -11.65 13.72 -33.67
N GLU A 90 -12.30 12.73 -34.30
CA GLU A 90 -13.44 11.98 -33.77
C GLU A 90 -13.08 10.53 -33.41
N ASP A 91 -11.78 10.20 -33.30
CA ASP A 91 -11.34 8.88 -32.85
C ASP A 91 -11.36 8.80 -31.31
N GLY A 92 -12.48 8.29 -30.77
CA GLY A 92 -12.68 8.13 -29.32
C GLY A 92 -11.58 7.30 -28.66
N GLU A 93 -11.18 6.19 -29.26
CA GLU A 93 -10.14 5.30 -28.71
C GLU A 93 -8.78 6.02 -28.64
N ALA A 94 -8.44 6.86 -29.61
CA ALA A 94 -7.22 7.66 -29.55
C ALA A 94 -7.23 8.65 -28.38
N TYR A 95 -8.36 9.28 -28.07
CA TYR A 95 -8.48 10.10 -26.87
C TYR A 95 -8.29 9.28 -25.59
N LEU A 96 -8.87 8.06 -25.51
CA LEU A 96 -8.69 7.18 -24.35
C LEU A 96 -7.23 6.77 -24.13
N VAL A 97 -6.51 6.45 -25.22
CA VAL A 97 -5.08 6.16 -25.16
C VAL A 97 -4.30 7.38 -24.65
N ARG A 98 -4.61 8.59 -25.13
CA ARG A 98 -3.98 9.82 -24.65
C ARG A 98 -4.30 10.10 -23.19
N ALA A 99 -5.56 9.93 -22.78
CA ALA A 99 -6.02 10.11 -21.40
C ALA A 99 -5.27 9.20 -20.43
N ARG A 100 -5.20 7.89 -20.73
CA ARG A 100 -4.45 6.90 -19.95
C ARG A 100 -2.96 7.22 -19.87
N THR A 101 -2.39 7.70 -20.98
CA THR A 101 -0.98 8.12 -21.03
C THR A 101 -0.71 9.36 -20.16
N LYS A 102 -1.62 10.35 -20.19
CA LYS A 102 -1.56 11.54 -19.34
C LYS A 102 -1.75 11.23 -17.86
N LEU A 103 -2.64 10.30 -17.52
CA LEU A 103 -2.77 9.81 -16.14
C LEU A 103 -1.45 9.24 -15.62
N ARG A 104 -0.73 8.46 -16.44
CA ARG A 104 0.59 7.92 -16.07
C ARG A 104 1.65 9.01 -15.81
N LEU A 105 1.46 10.20 -16.36
CA LEU A 105 2.30 11.38 -16.13
C LEU A 105 1.79 12.29 -15.00
N GLY A 106 0.67 11.96 -14.36
CA GLY A 106 0.03 12.81 -13.34
C GLY A 106 -0.72 14.02 -13.92
N GLU A 107 -0.93 14.09 -15.24
CA GLU A 107 -1.65 15.17 -15.92
C GLU A 107 -3.17 14.97 -15.84
N ILE A 108 -3.71 14.85 -14.62
CA ILE A 108 -5.10 14.41 -14.36
C ILE A 108 -6.13 15.32 -15.04
N ALA A 109 -5.96 16.64 -14.97
CA ALA A 109 -6.88 17.60 -15.59
C ALA A 109 -7.00 17.40 -17.11
N GLN A 110 -5.86 17.26 -17.80
CA GLN A 110 -5.82 17.05 -19.24
C GLN A 110 -6.27 15.63 -19.63
N ALA A 111 -6.05 14.65 -18.76
CA ALA A 111 -6.58 13.31 -18.94
C ALA A 111 -8.11 13.31 -18.83
N GLY A 112 -8.68 14.08 -17.90
CA GLY A 112 -10.13 14.25 -17.75
C GLY A 112 -10.80 14.85 -19.00
N GLU A 113 -10.16 15.84 -19.62
CA GLU A 113 -10.61 16.41 -20.90
C GLU A 113 -10.62 15.36 -22.02
N ASP A 114 -9.54 14.58 -22.13
CA ASP A 114 -9.45 13.52 -23.12
C ASP A 114 -10.44 12.38 -22.85
N PHE A 115 -10.70 12.02 -21.59
CA PHE A 115 -11.75 11.06 -21.23
C PHE A 115 -13.14 11.53 -21.63
N GLY A 116 -13.45 12.82 -21.45
CA GLY A 116 -14.70 13.42 -21.91
C GLY A 116 -14.87 13.32 -23.43
N LEU A 117 -13.80 13.59 -24.19
CA LEU A 117 -13.79 13.43 -25.65
C LEU A 117 -13.89 11.96 -26.06
N GLY A 118 -13.18 11.06 -25.35
CA GLY A 118 -13.26 9.62 -25.55
C GLY A 118 -14.69 9.09 -25.38
N LEU A 119 -15.39 9.48 -24.32
CA LEU A 119 -16.80 9.13 -24.10
C LEU A 119 -17.73 9.69 -25.18
N ARG A 120 -17.47 10.92 -25.64
CA ARG A 120 -18.27 11.57 -26.69
C ARG A 120 -18.17 10.85 -28.03
N TYR A 121 -16.97 10.42 -28.40
CA TYR A 121 -16.68 9.84 -29.71
C TYR A 121 -16.70 8.30 -29.74
N THR A 122 -16.72 7.64 -28.58
CA THR A 122 -16.92 6.19 -28.50
C THR A 122 -18.39 5.86 -28.74
N LYS A 123 -18.65 5.05 -29.78
CA LYS A 123 -19.98 4.51 -30.02
C LYS A 123 -20.30 3.48 -28.93
N ASP A 124 -21.45 3.65 -28.28
CA ASP A 124 -21.93 2.79 -27.19
C ASP A 124 -20.86 2.49 -26.11
N PRO A 125 -20.39 3.52 -25.37
CA PRO A 125 -19.39 3.37 -24.32
C PRO A 125 -19.81 2.30 -23.29
N PRO A 126 -18.94 1.34 -22.98
CA PRO A 126 -19.26 0.31 -21.99
C PRO A 126 -19.21 0.88 -20.57
N LEU A 127 -19.77 0.15 -19.60
CA LEU A 127 -19.80 0.53 -18.18
C LEU A 127 -18.41 0.89 -17.66
N GLU A 128 -17.41 0.08 -18.03
CA GLU A 128 -16.02 0.20 -17.58
C GLU A 128 -15.44 1.56 -17.94
N LEU A 129 -15.81 2.10 -19.11
CA LEU A 129 -15.30 3.39 -19.56
C LEU A 129 -15.88 4.54 -18.72
N TYR A 130 -17.17 4.51 -18.39
CA TYR A 130 -17.76 5.50 -17.47
C TYR A 130 -17.10 5.47 -16.10
N MET A 131 -16.83 4.27 -15.58
CA MET A 131 -16.18 4.08 -14.28
C MET A 131 -14.72 4.54 -14.29
N GLU A 132 -13.96 4.23 -15.35
CA GLU A 132 -12.58 4.68 -15.53
C GLU A 132 -12.51 6.21 -15.54
N CYS A 133 -13.34 6.87 -16.35
CA CYS A 133 -13.41 8.32 -16.45
C CYS A 133 -13.79 8.97 -15.11
N ALA A 134 -14.82 8.44 -14.43
CA ALA A 134 -15.29 8.98 -13.16
C ALA A 134 -14.24 8.85 -12.05
N SER A 135 -13.58 7.69 -11.96
CA SER A 135 -12.52 7.43 -10.99
C SER A 135 -11.31 8.34 -11.23
N ALA A 136 -10.89 8.49 -12.49
CA ALA A 136 -9.82 9.40 -12.87
C ALA A 136 -10.11 10.84 -12.44
N LEU A 137 -11.33 11.34 -12.68
CA LEU A 137 -11.74 12.68 -12.27
C LEU A 137 -11.84 12.82 -10.74
N ALA A 138 -12.36 11.81 -10.04
CA ALA A 138 -12.48 11.84 -8.58
C ALA A 138 -11.13 11.82 -7.85
N SER A 139 -10.06 11.33 -8.51
CA SER A 139 -8.71 11.27 -7.93
C SER A 139 -8.07 12.65 -7.68
N GLU A 140 -8.56 13.72 -8.31
CA GLU A 140 -8.10 15.11 -8.09
C GLU A 140 -8.67 15.72 -6.79
N GLY A 141 -9.43 14.95 -6.00
CA GLY A 141 -10.11 15.41 -4.79
C GLY A 141 -11.35 16.24 -5.11
N SER A 142 -11.68 17.21 -4.26
CA SER A 142 -12.97 17.93 -4.32
C SER A 142 -13.17 18.81 -5.56
N THR A 143 -12.12 19.12 -6.31
CA THR A 143 -12.15 20.07 -7.45
C THR A 143 -12.92 19.55 -8.66
N ARG A 144 -12.97 18.23 -8.86
CA ARG A 144 -13.55 17.59 -10.06
C ARG A 144 -14.70 16.63 -9.77
N LEU A 145 -15.12 16.49 -8.51
CA LEU A 145 -16.23 15.60 -8.13
C LEU A 145 -17.51 15.87 -8.92
N GLU A 146 -17.78 17.13 -9.30
CA GLU A 146 -18.96 17.45 -10.12
C GLU A 146 -18.88 16.86 -11.52
N GLN A 147 -17.69 16.90 -12.13
CA GLN A 147 -17.47 16.33 -13.47
C GLN A 147 -17.50 14.81 -13.41
N ALA A 148 -16.93 14.21 -12.35
CA ALA A 148 -17.04 12.78 -12.11
C ALA A 148 -18.52 12.35 -11.97
N LEU A 149 -19.32 13.10 -11.20
CA LEU A 149 -20.75 12.83 -11.04
C LEU A 149 -21.50 12.93 -12.37
N ASP A 150 -21.24 13.97 -13.18
CA ASP A 150 -21.87 14.10 -14.50
C ASP A 150 -21.53 12.92 -15.42
N VAL A 151 -20.27 12.47 -15.44
CA VAL A 151 -19.86 11.27 -16.20
C VAL A 151 -20.64 10.03 -15.76
N VAL A 152 -20.76 9.78 -14.46
CA VAL A 152 -21.53 8.65 -13.94
C VAL A 152 -23.01 8.78 -14.30
N GLN A 153 -23.59 9.97 -14.17
CA GLN A 153 -24.98 10.22 -14.55
C GLN A 153 -25.24 10.07 -16.05
N GLN A 154 -24.28 10.45 -16.91
CA GLN A 154 -24.33 10.15 -18.34
C GLN A 154 -24.37 8.63 -18.58
N GLY A 155 -23.55 7.87 -17.86
CA GLY A 155 -23.58 6.40 -17.87
C GLY A 155 -24.95 5.84 -17.48
N ILE A 156 -25.54 6.33 -16.38
CA ILE A 156 -26.87 5.90 -15.90
C ILE A 156 -27.94 6.20 -16.96
N ARG A 157 -27.92 7.39 -17.57
CA ARG A 157 -28.87 7.74 -18.63
C ARG A 157 -28.75 6.86 -19.86
N LYS A 158 -27.53 6.42 -20.21
CA LYS A 158 -27.27 5.68 -21.45
C LYS A 158 -27.42 4.16 -21.30
N LEU A 159 -26.91 3.62 -20.19
CA LEU A 159 -26.89 2.18 -19.91
C LEU A 159 -28.08 1.73 -19.05
N GLY A 160 -28.83 2.69 -18.49
CA GLY A 160 -29.93 2.44 -17.57
C GLY A 160 -29.44 2.22 -16.13
N LEU A 161 -30.33 1.66 -15.32
CA LEU A 161 -30.08 1.45 -13.90
C LEU A 161 -29.12 0.29 -13.68
N ILE A 162 -27.85 0.63 -13.47
CA ILE A 162 -26.78 -0.29 -13.14
C ILE A 162 -26.30 0.04 -11.72
N VAL A 163 -26.37 -0.95 -10.83
CA VAL A 163 -26.03 -0.81 -9.40
C VAL A 163 -24.64 -0.20 -9.18
N THR A 164 -23.67 -0.54 -10.04
CA THR A 164 -22.30 -0.01 -9.97
C THR A 164 -22.25 1.50 -10.19
N LEU A 165 -22.96 2.02 -11.20
CA LEU A 165 -23.01 3.46 -11.49
C LEU A 165 -23.79 4.21 -10.40
N GLU A 166 -24.90 3.63 -9.95
CA GLU A 166 -25.69 4.21 -8.85
C GLU A 166 -24.89 4.29 -7.56
N SER A 167 -24.08 3.27 -7.26
CA SER A 167 -23.19 3.28 -6.09
C SER A 167 -22.07 4.32 -6.23
N ALA A 168 -21.49 4.47 -7.42
CA ALA A 168 -20.47 5.50 -7.67
C ALA A 168 -21.03 6.92 -7.52
N ALA A 169 -22.21 7.20 -8.09
CA ALA A 169 -22.88 8.49 -7.94
C ALA A 169 -23.19 8.80 -6.48
N LEU A 170 -23.67 7.79 -5.74
CA LEU A 170 -23.98 7.89 -4.31
C LEU A 170 -22.76 8.31 -3.49
N GLU A 171 -21.62 7.66 -3.73
CA GLU A 171 -20.38 7.94 -3.01
C GLU A 171 -19.86 9.34 -3.31
N ILE A 172 -19.89 9.76 -4.58
CA ILE A 172 -19.50 11.11 -5.00
C ILE A 172 -20.40 12.17 -4.36
N GLU A 173 -21.72 11.98 -4.38
CA GLU A 173 -22.69 12.88 -3.72
C GLU A 173 -22.41 12.99 -2.22
N ALA A 174 -22.14 11.86 -1.56
CA ALA A 174 -21.81 11.84 -0.14
C ALA A 174 -20.46 12.52 0.16
N GLN A 175 -19.45 12.39 -0.70
CA GLN A 175 -18.16 13.10 -0.59
C GLN A 175 -18.34 14.62 -0.74
N GLN A 176 -19.22 15.04 -1.64
CA GLN A 176 -19.63 16.43 -1.80
C GLN A 176 -20.54 16.96 -0.67
N LYS A 177 -20.87 16.11 0.32
CA LYS A 177 -21.83 16.41 1.41
C LYS A 177 -23.25 16.71 0.92
N ARG A 178 -23.62 16.28 -0.30
CA ARG A 178 -24.99 16.33 -0.84
C ARG A 178 -25.83 15.17 -0.31
N TYR A 179 -25.97 15.11 1.01
CA TYR A 179 -26.57 13.96 1.68
C TYR A 179 -28.03 13.73 1.30
N ASP A 180 -28.81 14.78 1.06
CA ASP A 180 -30.21 14.62 0.65
C ASP A 180 -30.35 14.03 -0.76
N ASP A 181 -29.46 14.36 -1.69
CA ASP A 181 -29.47 13.77 -3.03
C ASP A 181 -28.99 12.32 -2.98
N ALA A 182 -27.96 12.03 -2.18
CA ALA A 182 -27.54 10.67 -1.91
C ALA A 182 -28.67 9.83 -1.29
N LEU A 183 -29.46 10.38 -0.36
CA LEU A 183 -30.60 9.69 0.24
C LEU A 183 -31.71 9.42 -0.77
N LYS A 184 -32.07 10.38 -1.63
CA LYS A 184 -33.03 10.16 -2.72
C LYS A 184 -32.60 9.00 -3.62
N ARG A 185 -31.31 8.91 -3.94
CA ARG A 185 -30.76 7.82 -4.74
C ARG A 185 -30.89 6.47 -4.05
N VAL A 186 -30.55 6.38 -2.76
CA VAL A 186 -30.75 5.16 -1.99
C VAL A 186 -32.22 4.77 -1.92
N ASP A 187 -33.12 5.73 -1.70
CA ASP A 187 -34.56 5.47 -1.65
C ASP A 187 -35.08 4.93 -3.00
N ALA A 188 -34.63 5.49 -4.13
CA ALA A 188 -34.94 4.96 -5.46
C ALA A 188 -34.40 3.53 -5.68
N MET A 189 -33.21 3.21 -5.16
CA MET A 189 -32.66 1.85 -5.20
C MET A 189 -33.43 0.88 -4.31
N LEU A 190 -33.92 1.33 -3.15
CA LEU A 190 -34.72 0.53 -2.21
C LEU A 190 -36.08 0.13 -2.77
N GLU A 191 -36.67 0.96 -3.63
CA GLU A 191 -37.92 0.65 -4.33
C GLU A 191 -37.73 -0.46 -5.37
N GLN A 192 -36.59 -0.44 -6.07
CA GLN A 192 -36.36 -1.29 -7.24
C GLN A 192 -35.58 -2.58 -6.92
N SER A 193 -34.89 -2.62 -5.77
CA SER A 193 -34.04 -3.75 -5.40
C SER A 193 -34.83 -4.89 -4.75
N ALA A 194 -34.60 -6.11 -5.23
CA ALA A 194 -35.16 -7.33 -4.63
C ALA A 194 -34.65 -7.57 -3.19
N ARG A 195 -33.39 -7.19 -2.91
CA ARG A 195 -32.80 -7.17 -1.56
C ARG A 195 -32.67 -5.74 -1.06
N LYS A 196 -33.16 -5.49 0.15
CA LYS A 196 -33.22 -4.15 0.76
C LYS A 196 -32.19 -3.93 1.87
N ASP A 197 -31.67 -5.01 2.44
CA ASP A 197 -30.80 -4.99 3.62
C ASP A 197 -29.53 -4.16 3.41
N GLY A 198 -28.78 -4.38 2.33
CA GLY A 198 -27.57 -3.60 2.02
C GLY A 198 -27.85 -2.13 1.73
N TRP A 199 -28.97 -1.81 1.07
CA TRP A 199 -29.34 -0.42 0.79
C TRP A 199 -29.82 0.33 2.03
N LEU A 200 -30.54 -0.34 2.94
CA LEU A 200 -30.94 0.23 4.23
C LEU A 200 -29.70 0.50 5.11
N ALA A 201 -28.69 -0.36 5.04
CA ALA A 201 -27.40 -0.12 5.69
C ALA A 201 -26.71 1.13 5.14
N LYS A 202 -26.56 1.22 3.81
CA LYS A 202 -26.00 2.42 3.13
C LYS A 202 -26.77 3.69 3.48
N ARG A 203 -28.11 3.62 3.55
CA ARG A 203 -28.98 4.74 3.97
C ARG A 203 -28.61 5.20 5.38
N GLY A 204 -28.45 4.27 6.32
CA GLY A 204 -28.05 4.57 7.69
C GLY A 204 -26.70 5.28 7.77
N ASP A 205 -25.70 4.81 7.01
CA ASP A 205 -24.36 5.41 7.00
C ASP A 205 -24.36 6.85 6.48
N ILE A 206 -25.15 7.13 5.45
CA ILE A 206 -25.33 8.49 4.92
C ILE A 206 -26.03 9.38 5.95
N LEU A 207 -27.05 8.88 6.64
CA LEU A 207 -27.75 9.63 7.69
C LEU A 207 -26.83 9.94 8.88
N VAL A 208 -25.93 9.03 9.25
CA VAL A 208 -24.90 9.30 10.27
C VAL A 208 -23.99 10.44 9.80
N ARG A 209 -23.51 10.41 8.55
CA ARG A 209 -22.66 11.47 7.98
C ARG A 209 -23.40 12.82 7.88
N ALA A 210 -24.71 12.79 7.70
CA ALA A 210 -25.59 13.95 7.71
C ALA A 210 -25.95 14.46 9.13
N GLY A 211 -25.57 13.73 10.19
CA GLY A 211 -25.94 14.05 11.57
C GLY A 211 -27.38 13.71 11.95
N ARG A 212 -28.12 12.98 11.09
CA ARG A 212 -29.52 12.58 11.27
C ARG A 212 -29.61 11.23 12.01
N ILE A 213 -29.12 11.20 13.25
CA ILE A 213 -28.82 9.96 13.99
C ILE A 213 -30.06 9.09 14.23
N GLU A 214 -31.21 9.66 14.59
CA GLU A 214 -32.43 8.87 14.83
C GLU A 214 -32.95 8.20 13.56
N GLU A 215 -32.89 8.90 12.44
CA GLU A 215 -33.25 8.32 11.14
C GLU A 215 -32.24 7.24 10.70
N ALA A 216 -30.95 7.42 11.03
CA ALA A 216 -29.93 6.40 10.79
C ALA A 216 -30.23 5.12 11.56
N ARG A 217 -30.64 5.24 12.84
CA ARG A 217 -31.05 4.09 13.66
C ARG A 217 -32.24 3.36 13.06
N ALA A 218 -33.26 4.09 12.62
CA ALA A 218 -34.41 3.50 11.94
C ALA A 218 -33.97 2.73 10.67
N ALA A 219 -33.02 3.26 9.90
CA ALA A 219 -32.48 2.59 8.71
C ALA A 219 -31.69 1.32 9.06
N TYR A 220 -30.81 1.36 10.07
CA TYR A 220 -30.06 0.19 10.53
C TYR A 220 -30.98 -0.91 11.08
N GLN A 221 -32.01 -0.54 11.85
CA GLN A 221 -33.02 -1.50 12.30
C GLN A 221 -33.80 -2.09 11.13
N GLY A 222 -34.18 -1.27 10.15
CA GLY A 222 -34.82 -1.74 8.92
C GLY A 222 -33.95 -2.73 8.14
N SER A 223 -32.62 -2.54 8.13
CA SER A 223 -31.68 -3.48 7.52
C SER A 223 -31.69 -4.84 8.23
N LEU A 224 -31.63 -4.86 9.56
CA LEU A 224 -31.74 -6.09 10.37
C LEU A 224 -33.07 -6.80 10.15
N ASP A 225 -34.17 -6.06 10.10
CA ASP A 225 -35.50 -6.62 9.87
C ASP A 225 -35.60 -7.24 8.46
N ALA A 226 -34.95 -6.64 7.46
CA ALA A 226 -34.86 -7.18 6.11
C ALA A 226 -34.04 -8.47 6.07
N ILE A 227 -32.89 -8.52 6.76
CA ILE A 227 -32.08 -9.75 6.92
C ILE A 227 -32.90 -10.86 7.60
N GLY A 228 -33.66 -10.51 8.64
CA GLY A 228 -34.54 -11.41 9.37
C GLY A 228 -35.69 -11.99 8.54
N LYS A 229 -35.97 -11.44 7.36
CA LYS A 229 -36.98 -11.95 6.41
C LYS A 229 -36.38 -12.80 5.27
N LEU A 230 -35.04 -12.84 5.13
CA LEU A 230 -34.38 -13.62 4.09
C LEU A 230 -34.50 -15.13 4.34
N PRO A 231 -34.55 -15.98 3.29
CA PRO A 231 -34.47 -17.43 3.42
C PRO A 231 -33.20 -17.88 4.15
N PRO A 232 -33.21 -19.02 4.87
CA PRO A 232 -32.04 -19.48 5.63
C PRO A 232 -30.76 -19.60 4.80
N ALA A 233 -30.86 -20.06 3.55
CA ALA A 233 -29.71 -20.17 2.65
C ALA A 233 -29.04 -18.83 2.34
N GLN A 234 -29.80 -17.73 2.28
CA GLN A 234 -29.27 -16.38 2.02
C GLN A 234 -28.86 -15.67 3.32
N ARG A 235 -29.60 -15.89 4.41
CA ARG A 235 -29.27 -15.36 5.74
C ARG A 235 -27.98 -15.95 6.29
N ASN A 236 -27.70 -17.22 5.99
CA ASN A 236 -26.51 -17.92 6.46
C ASN A 236 -25.26 -17.68 5.61
N GLN A 237 -25.36 -16.93 4.49
CA GLN A 237 -24.18 -16.52 3.73
C GLN A 237 -23.30 -15.63 4.61
N PRO A 238 -21.96 -15.80 4.57
CA PRO A 238 -21.02 -15.01 5.36
C PRO A 238 -21.28 -13.50 5.27
N ALA A 239 -21.39 -12.95 4.06
CA ALA A 239 -21.64 -11.53 3.83
C ALA A 239 -22.93 -10.99 4.48
N THR A 240 -23.99 -11.80 4.57
CA THR A 240 -25.24 -11.40 5.22
C THR A 240 -25.09 -11.40 6.74
N LYS A 241 -24.32 -12.36 7.30
CA LYS A 241 -24.02 -12.39 8.75
C LYS A 241 -23.11 -11.23 9.16
N ASP A 242 -22.12 -10.90 8.35
CA ASP A 242 -21.22 -9.78 8.60
C ASP A 242 -21.99 -8.45 8.60
N LEU A 243 -22.89 -8.28 7.63
CA LEU A 243 -23.78 -7.13 7.59
C LEU A 243 -24.69 -7.07 8.83
N GLU A 244 -25.23 -8.20 9.28
CA GLU A 244 -26.05 -8.26 10.50
C GLU A 244 -25.25 -7.79 11.74
N VAL A 245 -24.01 -8.27 11.89
CA VAL A 245 -23.11 -7.85 12.98
C VAL A 245 -22.79 -6.36 12.89
N GLN A 246 -22.50 -5.86 11.68
CA GLN A 246 -22.22 -4.44 11.44
C GLN A 246 -23.41 -3.56 11.83
N MET A 247 -24.64 -3.92 11.44
CA MET A 247 -25.85 -3.15 11.75
C MET A 247 -26.16 -3.14 13.26
N ARG A 248 -25.95 -4.27 13.95
CA ARG A 248 -26.08 -4.34 15.42
C ARG A 248 -25.09 -3.40 16.10
N ARG A 249 -23.83 -3.41 15.66
CA ARG A 249 -22.79 -2.50 16.19
C ARG A 249 -23.11 -1.04 15.91
N ALA A 250 -23.59 -0.73 14.71
CA ALA A 250 -23.98 0.62 14.32
C ALA A 250 -25.14 1.17 15.16
N LEU A 251 -26.12 0.32 15.52
CA LEU A 251 -27.21 0.67 16.45
C LEU A 251 -26.72 0.96 17.87
N THR A 252 -25.76 0.18 18.38
CA THR A 252 -25.15 0.45 19.69
C THR A 252 -24.39 1.78 19.68
N ASN A 253 -23.51 1.99 18.70
CA ASN A 253 -22.69 3.20 18.62
C ASN A 253 -23.52 4.49 18.42
N SER A 254 -24.64 4.40 17.70
CA SER A 254 -25.54 5.54 17.51
C SER A 254 -26.35 5.87 18.77
N ALA A 255 -26.66 4.89 19.62
CA ALA A 255 -27.28 5.12 20.93
C ALA A 255 -26.35 5.91 21.87
N ASP A 256 -25.04 5.62 21.85
CA ASP A 256 -24.03 6.31 22.66
C ASP A 256 -23.76 7.75 22.21
N ARG A 257 -24.03 8.07 20.95
CA ARG A 257 -23.89 9.45 20.42
C ARG A 257 -25.08 10.34 20.78
N VAL A 258 -26.29 9.77 20.86
CA VAL A 258 -27.50 10.50 21.29
C VAL A 258 -27.43 10.81 22.79
N SER A 259 -26.91 9.89 23.61
CA SER A 259 -26.70 10.13 25.04
C SER A 259 -25.67 11.24 25.30
N ASN A 260 -24.55 11.26 24.56
CA ASN A 260 -23.50 12.27 24.71
C ASN A 260 -23.85 13.66 24.11
N ALA A 261 -24.69 13.72 23.07
CA ALA A 261 -25.11 15.00 22.46
C ALA A 261 -25.98 15.85 23.41
N SER A 262 -26.64 15.23 24.39
CA SER A 262 -27.40 15.92 25.44
C SER A 262 -26.50 16.70 26.41
N THR A 263 -25.23 16.29 26.56
CA THR A 263 -24.29 16.80 27.57
C THR A 263 -23.30 17.81 26.99
N HIS A 264 -23.00 17.76 25.69
CA HIS A 264 -21.95 18.57 25.03
C HIS A 264 -22.42 19.89 24.41
N ARG A 265 -23.74 20.18 24.38
CA ARG A 265 -24.30 21.35 23.66
C ARG A 265 -23.97 22.71 24.31
N ASN A 266 -23.47 22.74 25.55
CA ASN A 266 -23.21 23.99 26.29
C ASN A 266 -21.75 24.49 26.26
N SER A 267 -20.76 23.71 25.80
CA SER A 267 -19.33 24.09 25.91
C SER A 267 -18.70 24.62 24.62
N LEU A 268 -19.17 24.19 23.45
CA LEU A 268 -18.46 24.45 22.17
C LEU A 268 -18.87 25.73 21.42
N LEU A 269 -19.99 26.36 21.79
CA LEU A 269 -20.49 27.57 21.09
C LEU A 269 -19.64 28.83 21.36
N ARG A 270 -18.68 28.79 22.30
CA ARG A 270 -17.89 29.96 22.71
C ARG A 270 -16.51 30.08 22.05
N ALA A 271 -16.01 29.04 21.39
CA ALA A 271 -14.64 29.00 20.88
C ALA A 271 -14.50 29.24 19.36
N ALA A 272 -15.57 29.17 18.58
CA ALA A 272 -15.49 29.12 17.12
C ALA A 272 -15.67 30.46 16.37
N LEU A 273 -15.62 31.62 17.06
CA LEU A 273 -15.93 32.93 16.48
C LEU A 273 -14.73 33.85 16.22
N GLN A 274 -13.48 33.36 16.21
CA GLN A 274 -12.29 34.25 16.16
C GLN A 274 -11.13 33.86 15.20
N SER A 275 -11.36 33.19 14.07
CA SER A 275 -10.26 33.04 13.10
C SER A 275 -10.73 33.08 11.65
N GLN A 276 -10.29 34.11 10.91
CA GLN A 276 -10.37 34.19 9.45
C GLN A 276 -9.10 33.61 8.80
N PRO A 277 -9.18 33.04 7.58
CA PRO A 277 -8.02 32.49 6.88
C PRO A 277 -7.23 33.58 6.12
N ALA A 278 -5.90 33.52 6.20
CA ALA A 278 -4.98 34.35 5.42
C ALA A 278 -4.65 33.69 4.05
N SER A 279 -4.38 34.53 3.05
CA SER A 279 -4.03 34.16 1.68
C SER A 279 -2.58 33.67 1.53
N ILE A 280 -2.36 32.71 0.63
CA ILE A 280 -1.06 32.10 0.31
C ILE A 280 -0.35 32.92 -0.79
N PRO A 281 0.92 33.35 -0.62
CA PRO A 281 1.68 33.99 -1.69
C PRO A 281 2.35 32.95 -2.62
N ALA A 282 2.60 33.40 -3.86
CA ALA A 282 3.16 32.62 -4.96
C ALA A 282 4.56 32.03 -4.67
N ALA A 283 4.83 30.88 -5.31
CA ALA A 283 6.04 30.09 -5.18
C ALA A 283 7.32 30.91 -5.43
N THR A 284 8.18 30.97 -4.41
CA THR A 284 9.56 31.42 -4.49
C THR A 284 10.48 30.21 -4.65
N SER A 285 11.62 30.43 -5.31
CA SER A 285 12.67 29.44 -5.59
C SER A 285 12.95 28.50 -4.42
N ALA A 286 13.03 27.19 -4.69
CA ALA A 286 13.34 26.15 -3.73
C ALA A 286 14.56 26.54 -2.87
N SER A 287 14.39 26.52 -1.55
CA SER A 287 15.46 26.79 -0.59
C SER A 287 16.52 25.68 -0.69
N THR A 288 17.70 26.02 -1.19
CA THR A 288 18.85 25.11 -1.29
C THR A 288 19.66 25.01 0.02
N ASN A 289 19.32 25.80 1.03
CA ASN A 289 20.08 25.86 2.28
C ASN A 289 19.36 25.07 3.38
N MET A 290 20.09 24.15 4.01
CA MET A 290 19.66 23.50 5.24
C MET A 290 19.36 24.58 6.29
N PRO A 291 18.19 24.57 6.93
CA PRO A 291 17.94 25.46 8.05
C PRO A 291 18.98 25.16 9.14
N SER A 292 19.54 26.22 9.74
CA SER A 292 20.38 26.06 10.90
C SER A 292 19.51 25.57 12.06
N LEU A 293 19.68 24.31 12.45
CA LEU A 293 19.19 23.87 13.75
C LEU A 293 19.97 24.67 14.81
N PRO A 294 19.31 25.22 15.84
CA PRO A 294 20.01 25.71 17.03
C PRO A 294 20.94 24.59 17.52
N GLY A 295 22.25 24.87 17.59
CA GLY A 295 23.27 23.83 17.73
C GLY A 295 23.11 22.95 18.98
N GLU A 296 23.59 21.69 18.86
CA GLU A 296 24.08 20.72 19.87
C GLU A 296 23.78 19.25 19.49
N GLY A 297 22.90 18.99 18.52
CA GLY A 297 22.58 17.62 18.11
C GLY A 297 23.75 16.85 17.49
N ARG A 298 23.81 15.55 17.79
CA ARG A 298 24.84 14.63 17.31
C ARG A 298 24.62 14.29 15.84
N LEU A 299 25.71 14.19 15.08
CA LEU A 299 25.70 13.57 13.76
C LEU A 299 25.68 12.04 13.92
N ARG A 300 24.63 11.39 13.45
CA ARG A 300 24.49 9.93 13.41
C ARG A 300 24.71 9.46 11.99
N SER A 301 25.83 8.78 11.78
CA SER A 301 26.24 8.30 10.45
C SER A 301 25.90 6.83 10.30
N TYR A 302 25.23 6.48 9.21
CA TYR A 302 24.88 5.12 8.83
C TYR A 302 25.42 4.81 7.44
N PHE A 303 25.88 3.58 7.24
CA PHE A 303 26.34 3.08 5.95
C PHE A 303 25.39 1.96 5.54
N ILE A 304 24.58 2.19 4.52
CA ILE A 304 23.49 1.29 4.15
C ILE A 304 23.66 0.85 2.71
N ALA A 305 23.55 -0.44 2.43
CA ALA A 305 23.42 -0.92 1.06
C ALA A 305 22.09 -1.61 0.84
N ALA A 306 21.49 -1.40 -0.34
CA ALA A 306 20.40 -2.25 -0.82
C ALA A 306 21.01 -3.46 -1.53
N GLU A 307 20.69 -4.67 -1.09
CA GLU A 307 21.32 -5.91 -1.57
C GLU A 307 20.29 -6.99 -1.87
N GLU A 308 20.62 -7.85 -2.82
CA GLU A 308 19.81 -9.01 -3.18
C GLU A 308 20.07 -10.20 -2.27
N ILE A 309 19.02 -10.80 -1.71
CA ILE A 309 19.11 -12.03 -0.91
C ILE A 309 18.08 -13.05 -1.36
N ASP A 310 18.36 -14.34 -1.13
CA ASP A 310 17.31 -15.36 -1.14
C ASP A 310 16.69 -15.41 0.26
N TRP A 311 15.46 -14.91 0.37
CA TRP A 311 14.68 -14.82 1.60
C TRP A 311 13.79 -16.04 1.78
N HIS A 312 13.69 -16.51 3.02
CA HIS A 312 12.85 -17.64 3.41
C HIS A 312 11.75 -17.11 4.32
N TYR A 313 10.50 -17.09 3.85
CA TYR A 313 9.35 -16.65 4.64
C TYR A 313 9.02 -17.62 5.79
N ALA A 314 9.26 -18.92 5.57
CA ALA A 314 9.06 -19.99 6.55
C ALA A 314 10.32 -20.88 6.67
N PRO A 315 11.43 -20.39 7.24
CA PRO A 315 12.70 -21.12 7.32
C PRO A 315 12.62 -22.48 8.04
N ASN A 316 11.66 -22.67 8.96
CA ASN A 316 11.49 -23.95 9.65
C ASN A 316 10.64 -24.95 8.83
N GLY A 317 10.09 -24.54 7.69
CA GLY A 317 9.25 -25.39 6.84
C GLY A 317 7.94 -25.82 7.51
N ASN A 318 7.43 -25.05 8.47
CA ASN A 318 6.27 -25.40 9.28
C ASN A 318 5.36 -24.19 9.56
N VAL A 319 4.15 -24.51 10.03
CA VAL A 319 3.09 -23.62 10.50
C VAL A 319 2.98 -23.75 12.01
N LEU A 320 3.50 -22.77 12.77
CA LEU A 320 3.48 -22.80 14.24
C LEU A 320 4.01 -24.12 14.84
N GLN A 321 5.06 -24.69 14.25
CA GLN A 321 5.65 -26.00 14.58
C GLN A 321 4.91 -27.25 14.03
N GLU A 322 3.82 -27.08 13.29
CA GLU A 322 3.11 -28.16 12.58
C GLU A 322 3.43 -28.17 11.08
N PRO A 323 3.38 -29.30 10.36
CA PRO A 323 3.57 -29.33 8.91
C PRO A 323 2.52 -28.48 8.16
N PHE A 324 2.88 -27.98 6.98
CA PHE A 324 1.89 -27.43 6.06
C PHE A 324 0.91 -28.52 5.62
N CYS A 325 -0.40 -28.25 5.64
CA CYS A 325 -1.44 -29.18 5.24
C CYS A 325 -2.63 -28.46 4.57
N GLY A 326 -3.37 -29.18 3.73
CA GLY A 326 -4.58 -28.65 3.07
C GLY A 326 -4.25 -27.45 2.19
N ASP A 327 -5.06 -26.39 2.29
CA ASP A 327 -4.88 -25.18 1.46
C ASP A 327 -3.54 -24.46 1.71
N LEU A 328 -2.93 -24.63 2.88
CA LEU A 328 -1.65 -23.99 3.23
C LEU A 328 -0.44 -24.63 2.53
N GLU A 329 -0.59 -25.84 1.98
CA GLU A 329 0.46 -26.45 1.13
C GLU A 329 0.82 -25.54 -0.05
N ALA A 330 -0.08 -24.65 -0.45
CA ALA A 330 0.15 -23.59 -1.43
C ALA A 330 1.45 -22.80 -1.22
N PHE A 331 1.73 -22.45 0.03
CA PHE A 331 2.85 -21.59 0.40
C PHE A 331 4.15 -22.38 0.58
N ALA A 332 4.07 -23.70 0.74
CA ALA A 332 5.23 -24.56 0.94
C ALA A 332 5.65 -25.33 -0.33
N SER A 333 4.67 -25.74 -1.12
CA SER A 333 4.83 -26.68 -2.23
C SER A 333 5.33 -26.00 -3.49
N LYS A 334 6.26 -26.67 -4.18
CA LYS A 334 6.64 -26.35 -5.56
C LYS A 334 5.77 -27.06 -6.60
N ALA A 335 4.84 -27.92 -6.15
CA ALA A 335 3.96 -28.65 -7.03
C ALA A 335 2.98 -27.70 -7.74
N SER A 336 2.47 -28.11 -8.90
CA SER A 336 1.46 -27.37 -9.66
C SER A 336 1.88 -25.93 -10.05
N GLY A 337 3.19 -25.67 -10.21
CA GLY A 337 3.68 -24.38 -10.71
C GLY A 337 3.74 -23.25 -9.69
N ARG A 338 3.80 -23.53 -8.39
CA ARG A 338 3.89 -22.53 -7.30
C ARG A 338 5.32 -22.34 -6.83
N ILE A 339 5.73 -21.11 -6.48
CA ILE A 339 7.12 -20.80 -6.11
C ILE A 339 7.52 -21.38 -4.75
N GLY A 340 6.57 -21.45 -3.81
CA GLY A 340 6.78 -21.87 -2.42
C GLY A 340 7.03 -20.68 -1.50
N HIS A 341 7.96 -20.81 -0.55
CA HIS A 341 8.20 -19.83 0.53
C HIS A 341 9.59 -19.19 0.45
N GLN A 342 10.28 -19.34 -0.69
CA GLN A 342 11.64 -18.85 -0.90
C GLN A 342 11.71 -17.93 -2.11
N TYR A 343 12.03 -16.65 -1.87
CA TYR A 343 12.01 -15.61 -2.90
C TYR A 343 13.31 -14.83 -2.88
N ARG A 344 13.81 -14.50 -4.06
CA ARG A 344 14.80 -13.45 -4.27
C ARG A 344 14.15 -12.13 -3.93
N LYS A 345 14.78 -11.38 -3.03
CA LYS A 345 14.31 -10.11 -2.46
C LYS A 345 15.44 -9.07 -2.46
N ALA A 346 15.08 -7.81 -2.22
CA ALA A 346 16.02 -6.74 -1.91
C ALA A 346 15.84 -6.31 -0.46
N VAL A 347 16.95 -6.10 0.25
CA VAL A 347 16.95 -5.70 1.67
C VAL A 347 17.98 -4.61 1.92
N TYR A 348 17.67 -3.69 2.85
CA TYR A 348 18.67 -2.76 3.38
C TYR A 348 19.56 -3.45 4.41
N ARG A 349 20.88 -3.35 4.25
CA ARG A 349 21.88 -3.86 5.20
C ARG A 349 22.77 -2.74 5.71
N GLY A 350 22.97 -2.72 7.02
CA GLY A 350 23.93 -1.83 7.69
C GLY A 350 25.37 -2.33 7.53
N TYR A 351 26.29 -1.39 7.39
CA TYR A 351 27.73 -1.61 7.27
C TYR A 351 28.47 -0.78 8.32
N THR A 352 29.68 -1.20 8.68
CA THR A 352 30.49 -0.49 9.68
C THR A 352 31.02 0.85 9.19
N ASP A 353 31.23 0.98 7.87
CA ASP A 353 31.83 2.16 7.24
C ASP A 353 31.53 2.20 5.72
N GLY A 354 31.95 3.30 5.08
CA GLY A 354 31.71 3.58 3.66
C GLY A 354 32.50 2.71 2.68
N THR A 355 33.30 1.76 3.14
CA THR A 355 33.93 0.76 2.26
C THR A 355 32.93 -0.33 1.85
N PHE A 356 31.85 -0.50 2.62
CA PHE A 356 30.86 -1.55 2.47
C PHE A 356 31.45 -2.97 2.42
N GLN A 357 32.53 -3.22 3.17
CA GLN A 357 33.18 -4.53 3.24
C GLN A 357 32.68 -5.39 4.40
N ARG A 358 32.34 -4.76 5.54
CA ARG A 358 31.94 -5.46 6.76
C ARG A 358 30.52 -5.05 7.18
N LEU A 359 29.63 -6.03 7.22
CA LEU A 359 28.28 -5.86 7.75
C LEU A 359 28.29 -5.45 9.21
N GLU A 360 27.35 -4.59 9.58
CA GLU A 360 27.03 -4.30 10.97
C GLU A 360 26.52 -5.57 11.66
N ILE A 361 27.00 -5.83 12.88
CA ILE A 361 26.58 -7.01 13.64
C ILE A 361 25.23 -6.69 14.28
N GLN A 362 24.18 -7.35 13.80
CA GLN A 362 22.86 -7.28 14.41
C GLN A 362 22.85 -8.08 15.73
N PRO A 363 22.58 -7.43 16.88
CA PRO A 363 22.51 -8.12 18.16
C PRO A 363 21.43 -9.21 18.18
N ALA A 364 21.62 -10.25 19.00
CA ALA A 364 20.69 -11.39 19.09
C ALA A 364 19.24 -10.97 19.42
N HIS A 365 19.07 -9.94 20.25
CA HIS A 365 17.74 -9.43 20.62
C HIS A 365 17.03 -8.67 19.48
N TRP A 366 17.71 -8.40 18.37
CA TRP A 366 17.13 -7.80 17.16
C TRP A 366 16.86 -8.84 16.05
N GLN A 367 17.09 -10.13 16.27
CA GLN A 367 16.91 -11.16 15.24
C GLN A 367 15.50 -11.19 14.64
N HIS A 368 14.48 -10.67 15.34
CA HIS A 368 13.12 -10.54 14.83
C HIS A 368 12.97 -9.53 13.68
N LEU A 369 13.93 -8.62 13.41
CA LEU A 369 13.75 -7.61 12.36
C LEU A 369 13.57 -8.19 10.96
N GLY A 370 14.08 -9.40 10.71
CA GLY A 370 13.85 -10.12 9.46
C GLY A 370 14.25 -9.32 8.21
N LEU A 371 13.26 -8.97 7.38
CA LEU A 371 13.45 -8.17 6.17
C LEU A 371 13.60 -6.66 6.42
N LEU A 372 13.31 -6.17 7.62
CA LEU A 372 13.50 -4.75 7.90
C LEU A 372 14.98 -4.38 7.78
N GLY A 373 15.22 -3.21 7.20
CA GLY A 373 16.51 -2.56 7.22
C GLY A 373 17.00 -2.23 8.64
N PRO A 374 18.26 -1.78 8.79
CA PRO A 374 18.78 -1.34 10.07
C PRO A 374 17.90 -0.23 10.66
N ILE A 375 17.73 -0.25 11.99
CA ILE A 375 16.99 0.79 12.70
C ILE A 375 17.86 2.05 12.74
N LEU A 376 17.34 3.14 12.18
CA LEU A 376 17.99 4.45 12.25
C LEU A 376 17.52 5.16 13.50
N ARG A 377 18.43 5.38 14.45
CA ARG A 377 18.10 6.10 15.69
C ARG A 377 18.47 7.56 15.59
N ALA A 378 17.69 8.41 16.24
CA ALA A 378 18.02 9.79 16.50
C ALA A 378 17.35 10.31 17.77
N GLU A 379 17.95 11.34 18.36
CA GLU A 379 17.31 12.19 19.34
C GLU A 379 16.84 13.48 18.67
N VAL A 380 15.78 14.11 19.18
CA VAL A 380 15.39 15.46 18.73
C VAL A 380 16.56 16.44 18.87
N GLY A 381 16.88 17.09 17.76
CA GLY A 381 18.04 17.96 17.57
C GLY A 381 19.15 17.34 16.72
N ASP A 382 19.21 16.01 16.60
CA ASP A 382 20.24 15.30 15.86
C ASP A 382 20.17 15.49 14.34
N ARG A 383 21.23 15.03 13.67
CA ARG A 383 21.31 14.90 12.21
C ARG A 383 21.59 13.45 11.85
N ILE A 384 20.85 12.91 10.90
CA ILE A 384 21.06 11.58 10.33
C ILE A 384 21.78 11.77 8.99
N ARG A 385 22.94 11.13 8.82
CA ARG A 385 23.63 11.02 7.54
C ARG A 385 23.70 9.57 7.12
N ILE A 386 23.32 9.30 5.88
CA ILE A 386 23.34 7.95 5.31
C ILE A 386 24.19 7.96 4.07
N THR A 387 25.30 7.24 4.08
CA THR A 387 26.01 6.89 2.84
C THR A 387 25.38 5.61 2.30
N PHE A 388 24.63 5.77 1.22
CA PHE A 388 23.86 4.70 0.59
C PHE A 388 24.57 4.12 -0.63
N LYS A 389 24.57 2.80 -0.78
CA LYS A 389 25.06 2.09 -1.97
C LYS A 389 24.00 1.16 -2.55
N ASN A 390 23.68 1.33 -3.82
CA ASN A 390 22.79 0.39 -4.51
C ASN A 390 23.59 -0.80 -5.06
N ARG A 391 23.37 -2.01 -4.53
CA ARG A 391 23.92 -3.27 -5.06
C ARG A 391 22.86 -4.18 -5.69
N THR A 392 21.65 -3.68 -5.89
CA THR A 392 20.58 -4.39 -6.60
C THR A 392 20.71 -4.22 -8.11
N ARG A 393 20.00 -5.06 -8.88
CA ARG A 393 20.00 -4.98 -10.35
C ARG A 393 19.15 -3.86 -10.96
N PHE A 394 18.44 -3.08 -10.15
CA PHE A 394 17.58 -2.00 -10.62
C PHE A 394 17.79 -0.72 -9.78
N PRO A 395 17.37 0.44 -10.28
CA PRO A 395 17.49 1.68 -9.51
C PRO A 395 16.59 1.66 -8.28
N VAL A 396 17.11 2.14 -7.14
CA VAL A 396 16.38 2.28 -5.85
C VAL A 396 16.81 3.58 -5.17
N SER A 397 16.14 3.98 -4.10
CA SER A 397 16.47 5.17 -3.30
C SER A 397 16.29 4.89 -1.81
N ILE A 398 16.54 5.87 -0.93
CA ILE A 398 16.07 5.86 0.46
C ILE A 398 15.25 7.14 0.71
N HIS A 399 13.96 6.98 0.95
CA HIS A 399 13.02 8.04 1.31
C HIS A 399 12.58 7.89 2.77
N PRO A 400 12.76 8.92 3.62
CA PRO A 400 12.32 8.86 5.01
C PRO A 400 10.93 9.48 5.21
N HIS A 401 10.25 9.01 6.25
CA HIS A 401 9.07 9.66 6.83
C HIS A 401 9.47 10.45 8.08
N GLY A 402 8.65 11.43 8.46
CA GLY A 402 8.71 12.13 9.76
C GLY A 402 9.87 13.11 10.02
N VAL A 403 11.03 12.90 9.40
CA VAL A 403 12.20 13.77 9.54
C VAL A 403 12.21 14.92 8.52
N PHE A 404 13.10 15.88 8.70
CA PHE A 404 13.28 16.98 7.74
C PHE A 404 14.41 16.66 6.78
N TYR A 405 14.23 16.97 5.49
CA TYR A 405 15.24 16.83 4.45
C TYR A 405 15.15 17.98 3.45
N LEU A 406 16.23 18.23 2.73
CA LEU A 406 16.20 19.04 1.51
C LEU A 406 15.79 18.17 0.32
N LYS A 407 15.42 18.85 -0.77
CA LYS A 407 15.06 18.21 -2.05
C LYS A 407 16.17 17.34 -2.66
N THR A 408 17.43 17.56 -2.29
CA THR A 408 18.59 16.75 -2.70
C THR A 408 18.84 15.53 -1.79
N SER A 409 17.97 15.28 -0.81
CA SER A 409 18.06 14.17 0.15
C SER A 409 16.67 13.59 0.48
N GLU A 410 15.71 13.79 -0.41
CA GLU A 410 14.35 13.28 -0.26
C GLU A 410 14.25 11.82 -0.69
N GLY A 411 14.98 11.43 -1.73
CA GLY A 411 14.96 10.07 -2.26
C GLY A 411 13.66 9.71 -2.98
N SER A 412 12.95 10.69 -3.55
CA SER A 412 11.68 10.48 -4.26
C SER A 412 11.59 11.37 -5.50
N GLY A 413 11.63 10.74 -6.67
CA GLY A 413 11.57 11.44 -7.95
C GLY A 413 10.15 11.77 -8.38
N TYR A 414 9.82 13.06 -8.42
CA TYR A 414 8.61 13.60 -9.05
C TYR A 414 8.87 15.00 -9.63
N ASN A 415 7.86 15.59 -10.27
CA ASN A 415 7.96 16.95 -10.80
C ASN A 415 7.83 17.98 -9.67
N ASP A 416 8.98 18.39 -9.15
CA ASP A 416 9.13 19.26 -7.98
C ASP A 416 9.89 20.57 -8.30
N GLY A 417 10.19 20.80 -9.58
CA GLY A 417 10.94 21.98 -10.05
C GLY A 417 12.43 21.96 -9.73
N THR A 418 13.00 20.85 -9.25
CA THR A 418 14.45 20.72 -9.00
C THR A 418 15.23 20.52 -10.30
N ALA A 419 16.47 21.00 -10.33
CA ALA A 419 17.34 20.83 -11.50
C ALA A 419 17.85 19.38 -11.61
N ALA A 420 18.22 18.94 -12.82
CA ALA A 420 18.70 17.57 -13.04
C ALA A 420 19.92 17.18 -12.18
N GLY A 421 20.76 18.15 -11.79
CA GLY A 421 21.91 17.92 -10.92
C GLY A 421 21.55 17.57 -9.47
N ASP A 422 20.34 17.95 -9.04
CA ASP A 422 19.83 17.79 -7.67
C ASP A 422 19.06 16.47 -7.49
N LYS A 423 18.86 15.68 -8.55
CA LYS A 423 18.05 14.45 -8.56
C LYS A 423 18.83 13.15 -8.36
N LYS A 424 20.05 13.23 -7.80
CA LYS A 424 20.90 12.04 -7.60
C LYS A 424 20.37 11.10 -6.53
N ASP A 425 19.62 11.65 -5.56
CA ASP A 425 19.00 10.95 -4.45
C ASP A 425 17.70 10.26 -4.88
N ASP A 426 16.94 10.87 -5.81
CA ASP A 426 15.65 10.39 -6.34
C ASP A 426 15.73 8.97 -6.90
N MET A 427 16.82 8.62 -7.57
CA MET A 427 17.01 7.34 -8.25
C MET A 427 18.49 6.95 -8.34
N VAL A 428 18.93 6.11 -7.40
CA VAL A 428 20.31 5.65 -7.31
C VAL A 428 20.50 4.44 -8.20
N GLN A 429 21.30 4.59 -9.26
CA GLN A 429 21.55 3.52 -10.24
C GLN A 429 22.30 2.33 -9.62
N PRO A 430 22.15 1.10 -10.17
CA PRO A 430 22.95 -0.05 -9.78
C PRO A 430 24.45 0.26 -9.73
N GLY A 431 25.10 -0.09 -8.62
CA GLY A 431 26.52 0.16 -8.37
C GLY A 431 26.86 1.57 -7.88
N ALA A 432 25.94 2.53 -7.99
CA ALA A 432 26.16 3.91 -7.57
C ALA A 432 26.02 4.09 -6.05
N SER A 433 26.47 5.24 -5.56
CA SER A 433 26.35 5.65 -4.16
C SER A 433 25.95 7.12 -4.06
N VAL A 434 25.19 7.45 -3.01
CA VAL A 434 24.74 8.81 -2.71
C VAL A 434 24.72 9.01 -1.19
N ASP A 435 24.93 10.24 -0.74
CA ASP A 435 24.77 10.62 0.66
C ASP A 435 23.43 11.32 0.86
N TYR A 436 22.64 10.84 1.82
CA TYR A 436 21.44 11.52 2.31
C TYR A 436 21.76 12.25 3.63
N GLU A 437 21.23 13.45 3.81
CA GLU A 437 21.28 14.17 5.08
C GLU A 437 19.89 14.62 5.53
N TRP A 438 19.50 14.18 6.73
CA TRP A 438 18.21 14.48 7.34
C TRP A 438 18.41 15.17 8.69
N LEU A 439 17.60 16.19 8.95
CA LEU A 439 17.52 16.88 10.23
C LEU A 439 16.40 16.29 11.07
N VAL A 440 16.59 16.24 12.39
CA VAL A 440 15.59 15.74 13.34
C VAL A 440 15.11 16.90 14.22
N PRO A 441 14.26 17.80 13.69
CA PRO A 441 13.69 18.91 14.46
C PRO A 441 12.66 18.39 15.49
N GLU A 442 12.19 19.27 16.37
CA GLU A 442 11.15 18.96 17.37
C GLU A 442 9.93 18.23 16.76
N ARG A 443 9.46 18.68 15.59
CA ARG A 443 8.31 18.08 14.88
C ARG A 443 8.54 16.65 14.38
N ALA A 444 9.78 16.17 14.37
CA ALA A 444 10.12 14.80 14.01
C ALA A 444 10.14 13.87 15.24
N GLY A 445 10.11 14.43 16.44
CA GLY A 445 10.06 13.69 17.69
C GLY A 445 8.64 13.47 18.21
N PRO A 446 8.53 12.89 19.42
CA PRO A 446 7.26 12.65 20.09
C PRO A 446 6.51 13.96 20.39
N GLY A 447 5.21 13.97 20.13
CA GLY A 447 4.32 15.05 20.54
C GLY A 447 3.92 14.96 22.02
N PRO A 448 3.12 15.91 22.53
CA PRO A 448 2.77 16.00 23.95
C PRO A 448 2.03 14.78 24.54
N ASN A 449 1.36 14.01 23.69
CA ASN A 449 0.59 12.82 24.09
C ASN A 449 1.27 11.50 23.69
N ASP A 450 2.51 11.58 23.21
CA ASP A 450 3.33 10.42 22.90
C ASP A 450 4.18 10.01 24.11
N GLY A 451 4.80 8.83 24.03
CA GLY A 451 5.84 8.41 24.95
C GLY A 451 7.17 9.14 24.68
N SER A 452 8.27 8.64 25.25
CA SER A 452 9.60 9.24 25.05
C SER A 452 10.18 9.06 23.64
N SER A 453 9.55 8.26 22.77
CA SER A 453 10.03 7.98 21.41
C SER A 453 8.90 7.63 20.45
N VAL A 454 9.06 7.99 19.18
CA VAL A 454 8.17 7.63 18.07
C VAL A 454 8.92 6.85 16.99
N ALA A 455 8.18 6.18 16.09
CA ALA A 455 8.74 5.51 14.93
C ALA A 455 8.27 6.15 13.62
N TRP A 456 9.16 6.15 12.64
CA TRP A 456 8.89 6.48 11.24
C TRP A 456 9.37 5.35 10.33
N LEU A 457 8.88 5.35 9.09
CA LEU A 457 9.35 4.46 8.04
C LEU A 457 10.47 5.11 7.22
N TYR A 458 11.33 4.29 6.64
CA TYR A 458 12.04 4.66 5.43
C TYR A 458 11.93 3.52 4.40
N HIS A 459 11.88 3.86 3.12
CA HIS A 459 11.75 2.87 2.05
C HIS A 459 12.28 3.42 0.71
N SER A 460 12.46 2.56 -0.30
CA SER A 460 12.75 3.04 -1.66
C SER A 460 11.49 3.65 -2.27
N HIS A 461 11.66 4.75 -3.01
CA HIS A 461 10.56 5.48 -3.64
C HIS A 461 10.71 5.61 -5.16
N VAL A 462 11.65 4.89 -5.78
CA VAL A 462 11.75 4.83 -7.26
C VAL A 462 10.51 4.16 -7.85
N ARG A 463 10.13 3.00 -7.30
CA ARG A 463 8.89 2.29 -7.60
C ARG A 463 8.29 1.83 -6.29
N ALA A 464 7.75 2.76 -5.51
CA ALA A 464 7.42 2.55 -4.09
C ALA A 464 6.64 1.24 -3.80
N VAL A 465 5.65 0.90 -4.64
CA VAL A 465 4.88 -0.35 -4.51
C VAL A 465 5.74 -1.59 -4.76
N GLN A 466 6.48 -1.62 -5.88
CA GLN A 466 7.30 -2.78 -6.25
C GLN A 466 8.51 -2.93 -5.32
N ASP A 467 9.15 -1.83 -4.95
CA ASP A 467 10.37 -1.83 -4.13
C ASP A 467 10.07 -2.21 -2.67
N SER A 468 8.93 -1.79 -2.11
CA SER A 468 8.50 -2.22 -0.77
C SER A 468 8.13 -3.71 -0.74
N ASN A 469 7.40 -4.21 -1.76
CA ASN A 469 7.15 -5.64 -1.94
C ASN A 469 8.44 -6.46 -2.15
N ALA A 470 9.45 -5.87 -2.80
CA ALA A 470 10.78 -6.46 -2.90
C ALA A 470 11.48 -6.61 -1.55
N GLY A 471 11.12 -5.80 -0.54
CA GLY A 471 11.65 -5.86 0.83
C GLY A 471 12.39 -4.59 1.29
N LEU A 472 12.40 -3.51 0.50
CA LEU A 472 13.16 -2.29 0.82
C LEU A 472 12.39 -1.36 1.77
N VAL A 473 12.27 -1.78 3.03
CA VAL A 473 11.61 -1.02 4.11
C VAL A 473 12.45 -1.10 5.38
N GLY A 474 12.50 -0.03 6.16
CA GLY A 474 13.12 0.00 7.48
C GLY A 474 12.48 1.04 8.40
N ALA A 475 12.99 1.14 9.63
CA ALA A 475 12.45 2.00 10.67
C ALA A 475 13.43 3.09 11.09
N ILE A 476 12.90 4.29 11.34
CA ILE A 476 13.57 5.37 12.04
C ILE A 476 12.92 5.47 13.43
N ILE A 477 13.70 5.51 14.50
CA ILE A 477 13.19 5.76 15.86
C ILE A 477 13.75 7.08 16.34
N VAL A 478 12.85 8.02 16.65
CA VAL A 478 13.20 9.34 17.18
C VAL A 478 12.79 9.42 18.64
N THR A 479 13.78 9.60 19.51
CA THR A 479 13.60 9.81 20.95
C THR A 479 13.55 11.32 21.25
N ALA A 480 12.70 11.73 22.19
CA ALA A 480 12.61 13.10 22.66
C ALA A 480 13.94 13.59 23.26
N LYS A 481 14.18 14.90 23.15
CA LYS A 481 15.41 15.53 23.64
C LYS A 481 15.60 15.32 25.14
N GLY A 482 16.80 14.90 25.54
CA GLY A 482 17.19 14.58 26.91
C GLY A 482 16.75 13.19 27.39
N LEU A 483 16.01 12.42 26.58
CA LEU A 483 15.49 11.11 26.98
C LEU A 483 16.16 9.95 26.24
N ALA A 484 17.12 10.24 25.36
CA ALA A 484 17.90 9.23 24.67
C ALA A 484 19.12 8.74 25.47
N ARG A 485 19.41 7.45 25.37
CA ARG A 485 20.73 6.88 25.69
C ARG A 485 21.76 7.32 24.63
N PRO A 486 23.07 7.14 24.87
CA PRO A 486 24.10 7.56 23.92
C PRO A 486 23.96 6.96 22.50
N ASP A 487 23.35 5.78 22.37
CA ASP A 487 23.07 5.12 21.09
C ASP A 487 21.77 5.62 20.41
N GLY A 488 21.00 6.49 21.06
CA GLY A 488 19.73 7.03 20.58
C GLY A 488 18.49 6.27 21.06
N SER A 489 18.64 5.16 21.77
CA SER A 489 17.48 4.41 22.30
C SER A 489 16.79 5.20 23.42
N PRO A 490 15.48 5.03 23.63
CA PRO A 490 14.80 5.61 24.80
C PRO A 490 15.38 5.07 26.11
N ALA A 491 15.59 5.94 27.09
CA ALA A 491 16.17 5.56 28.38
C ALA A 491 15.17 4.88 29.34
N ASP A 492 13.88 5.15 29.17
CA ASP A 492 12.75 4.66 29.96
C ASP A 492 12.24 3.26 29.55
N VAL A 493 12.88 2.60 28.59
CA VAL A 493 12.44 1.30 28.04
C VAL A 493 13.52 0.25 28.24
N ASP A 494 13.14 -0.93 28.75
CA ASP A 494 14.07 -2.04 29.01
C ASP A 494 14.21 -2.96 27.78
N ARG A 495 13.15 -3.07 26.98
CA ARG A 495 13.09 -3.91 25.76
C ARG A 495 12.34 -3.20 24.64
N GLU A 496 12.86 -3.25 23.42
CA GLU A 496 12.19 -2.71 22.23
C GLU A 496 11.91 -3.82 21.23
N PHE A 497 10.74 -3.77 20.58
CA PHE A 497 10.40 -4.59 19.42
C PHE A 497 9.92 -3.70 18.28
N VAL A 498 10.29 -4.04 17.05
CA VAL A 498 9.88 -3.34 15.83
C VAL A 498 9.26 -4.37 14.91
N THR A 499 8.01 -4.16 14.52
CA THR A 499 7.26 -5.14 13.73
C THR A 499 6.51 -4.45 12.59
N LEU A 500 6.81 -4.88 11.37
CA LEU A 500 6.14 -4.54 10.14
C LEU A 500 5.12 -5.60 9.79
N PHE A 501 3.86 -5.18 9.74
CA PHE A 501 2.74 -5.96 9.20
C PHE A 501 2.56 -5.56 7.74
N ASN A 502 2.72 -6.53 6.85
CA ASN A 502 2.65 -6.33 5.41
C ASN A 502 2.29 -7.63 4.70
N ILE A 503 1.39 -7.56 3.75
CA ILE A 503 1.18 -8.59 2.75
C ILE A 503 2.23 -8.37 1.66
N PHE A 504 3.31 -9.14 1.69
CA PHE A 504 4.32 -9.06 0.63
C PHE A 504 3.77 -9.76 -0.60
N ASP A 505 3.20 -8.98 -1.51
CA ASP A 505 2.73 -9.45 -2.80
C ASP A 505 3.91 -9.63 -3.75
N GLU A 506 4.43 -10.86 -3.81
CA GLU A 506 5.55 -11.20 -4.68
C GLU A 506 5.18 -11.14 -6.18
N ASN A 507 3.89 -11.03 -6.52
CA ASN A 507 3.47 -10.78 -7.89
C ASN A 507 3.81 -9.35 -8.34
N LEU A 508 3.90 -8.41 -7.40
CA LEU A 508 4.32 -7.02 -7.65
C LEU A 508 5.83 -6.82 -7.50
N SER A 509 6.56 -7.85 -7.05
CA SER A 509 8.00 -7.81 -6.88
C SER A 509 8.71 -7.73 -8.23
N PRO A 510 9.74 -6.88 -8.39
CA PRO A 510 10.57 -6.83 -9.59
C PRO A 510 11.40 -8.12 -9.78
N TYR A 511 11.35 -9.05 -8.82
CA TYR A 511 12.01 -10.35 -8.87
C TYR A 511 11.09 -11.51 -9.27
N LEU A 512 9.81 -11.29 -9.59
CA LEU A 512 8.87 -12.37 -9.91
C LEU A 512 9.43 -13.32 -10.99
N ASP A 513 9.83 -12.79 -12.13
CA ASP A 513 10.37 -13.59 -13.25
C ASP A 513 11.62 -14.37 -12.84
N ALA A 514 12.51 -13.73 -12.07
CA ALA A 514 13.72 -14.37 -11.57
C ALA A 514 13.39 -15.52 -10.60
N ASN A 515 12.35 -15.34 -9.78
CA ASN A 515 11.87 -16.35 -8.84
C ASN A 515 11.20 -17.52 -9.56
N VAL A 516 10.29 -17.26 -10.51
CA VAL A 516 9.67 -18.31 -11.33
C VAL A 516 10.76 -19.14 -12.01
N LYS A 517 11.68 -18.49 -12.73
CA LYS A 517 12.76 -19.17 -13.46
C LYS A 517 13.66 -19.99 -12.54
N ALA A 518 14.06 -19.44 -11.39
CA ALA A 518 14.99 -20.09 -10.49
C ALA A 518 14.36 -21.23 -9.66
N ARG A 519 13.06 -21.15 -9.32
CA ARG A 519 12.41 -22.13 -8.44
C ARG A 519 11.61 -23.19 -9.17
N LEU A 520 11.07 -22.87 -10.35
CA LEU A 520 10.19 -23.76 -11.13
C LEU A 520 10.85 -24.25 -12.43
N GLY A 521 11.94 -23.61 -12.83
CA GLY A 521 12.69 -23.94 -14.04
C GLY A 521 12.21 -23.10 -15.23
N ALA A 522 13.12 -22.87 -16.18
CA ALA A 522 12.87 -21.98 -17.32
C ALA A 522 11.80 -22.50 -18.31
N SER A 523 11.44 -23.78 -18.23
CA SER A 523 10.39 -24.43 -19.03
C SER A 523 9.09 -24.67 -18.23
N ALA A 524 9.06 -24.28 -16.95
CA ALA A 524 7.79 -24.07 -16.26
C ALA A 524 7.35 -22.65 -16.70
N ALA A 525 6.35 -22.45 -17.53
CA ALA A 525 5.21 -23.27 -17.61
C ALA A 525 4.19 -22.76 -16.54
N VAL A 526 4.05 -21.46 -16.24
CA VAL A 526 3.21 -21.02 -15.08
C VAL A 526 2.26 -19.91 -15.49
N ASP A 527 0.96 -20.08 -15.34
CA ASP A 527 0.02 -18.98 -15.63
C ASP A 527 0.09 -17.95 -14.51
N LEU A 528 0.82 -16.85 -14.74
CA LEU A 528 1.03 -15.79 -13.75
C LEU A 528 -0.26 -15.06 -13.37
N LYS A 529 -1.35 -15.27 -14.13
CA LYS A 529 -2.67 -14.69 -13.86
C LYS A 529 -3.63 -15.68 -13.21
N ASP A 530 -3.23 -16.94 -13.06
CA ASP A 530 -4.03 -17.92 -12.35
C ASP A 530 -4.27 -17.42 -10.92
N PRO A 531 -5.54 -17.31 -10.47
CA PRO A 531 -5.83 -16.80 -9.13
C PRO A 531 -5.13 -17.56 -8.02
N ALA A 532 -4.93 -18.88 -8.16
CA ALA A 532 -4.25 -19.67 -7.15
C ALA A 532 -2.73 -19.46 -7.15
N PHE A 533 -2.12 -19.19 -8.31
CA PHE A 533 -0.73 -18.73 -8.39
C PHE A 533 -0.56 -17.36 -7.72
N VAL A 534 -1.41 -16.39 -8.09
CA VAL A 534 -1.38 -15.03 -7.53
C VAL A 534 -1.52 -15.09 -6.01
N GLU A 535 -2.49 -15.84 -5.50
CA GLU A 535 -2.71 -15.96 -4.05
C GLU A 535 -1.54 -16.65 -3.35
N SER A 536 -0.97 -17.70 -3.95
CA SER A 536 0.20 -18.40 -3.37
C SER A 536 1.44 -17.53 -3.21
N ASN A 537 1.49 -16.37 -3.85
CA ASN A 537 2.59 -15.41 -3.81
C ASN A 537 2.32 -14.21 -2.88
N LYS A 538 1.18 -14.16 -2.20
CA LYS A 538 0.87 -13.13 -1.19
C LYS A 538 1.29 -13.59 0.19
N MET A 539 2.45 -13.13 0.64
CA MET A 539 3.02 -13.57 1.91
C MET A 539 2.54 -12.66 3.03
N HIS A 540 1.49 -13.09 3.75
CA HIS A 540 0.90 -12.41 4.90
C HIS A 540 1.84 -12.46 6.11
N GLY A 541 2.81 -11.54 6.17
CA GLY A 541 3.97 -11.67 7.06
C GLY A 541 4.09 -10.60 8.14
N ILE A 542 4.80 -10.96 9.21
CA ILE A 542 5.35 -10.04 10.21
C ILE A 542 6.88 -10.02 10.02
N ASN A 543 7.44 -8.85 9.69
CA ASN A 543 8.87 -8.68 9.37
C ASN A 543 9.38 -9.62 8.25
N GLY A 544 8.50 -10.05 7.35
CA GLY A 544 8.82 -11.01 6.30
C GLY A 544 8.76 -12.47 6.70
N PHE A 545 8.26 -12.80 7.90
CA PHE A 545 8.03 -14.19 8.30
C PHE A 545 6.54 -14.50 8.36
N ILE A 546 6.20 -15.73 7.97
CA ILE A 546 4.82 -16.25 7.98
C ILE A 546 4.71 -17.45 8.93
N PHE A 547 3.47 -17.77 9.29
CA PHE A 547 3.08 -18.95 10.05
C PHE A 547 3.91 -19.22 11.31
N GLY A 548 4.24 -18.18 12.08
CA GLY A 548 4.96 -18.33 13.35
C GLY A 548 6.48 -18.57 13.23
N ASN A 549 7.07 -18.33 12.06
CA ASN A 549 8.51 -18.52 11.82
C ASN A 549 9.38 -17.32 12.24
N LEU A 550 8.78 -16.20 12.64
CA LEU A 550 9.51 -15.08 13.21
C LEU A 550 10.36 -15.56 14.41
N PRO A 551 11.66 -15.23 14.49
CA PRO A 551 12.47 -15.55 15.67
C PRO A 551 11.80 -15.07 16.94
N LEU A 552 11.78 -15.95 17.97
CA LEU A 552 11.01 -15.71 19.19
C LEU A 552 11.44 -14.41 19.85
N MET A 553 10.52 -13.47 19.97
CA MET A 553 10.74 -12.20 20.66
C MET A 553 10.73 -12.45 22.17
N ARG A 554 11.86 -12.25 22.85
CA ARG A 554 12.02 -12.59 24.26
C ARG A 554 12.11 -11.34 25.13
N MET A 555 11.34 -11.33 26.20
CA MET A 555 11.35 -10.31 27.25
C MET A 555 11.25 -10.99 28.62
N LYS A 556 11.58 -10.26 29.68
CA LYS A 556 11.46 -10.76 31.06
C LYS A 556 10.24 -10.18 31.74
N GLN A 557 9.65 -10.94 32.66
CA GLN A 557 8.62 -10.43 33.54
C GLN A 557 9.11 -9.14 34.24
N GLY A 558 8.27 -8.13 34.28
CA GLY A 558 8.55 -6.80 34.83
C GLY A 558 9.29 -5.83 33.90
N GLU A 559 9.80 -6.26 32.74
CA GLU A 559 10.41 -5.34 31.77
C GLU A 559 9.37 -4.36 31.21
N ARG A 560 9.75 -3.09 31.11
CA ARG A 560 9.03 -2.08 30.30
C ARG A 560 9.41 -2.29 28.85
N VAL A 561 8.43 -2.71 28.06
CA VAL A 561 8.61 -3.11 26.67
C VAL A 561 7.91 -2.12 25.78
N ARG A 562 8.62 -1.54 24.81
CA ARG A 562 8.04 -0.69 23.78
C ARG A 562 7.95 -1.41 22.45
N TRP A 563 6.76 -1.42 21.88
CA TRP A 563 6.48 -1.96 20.56
C TRP A 563 6.33 -0.81 19.56
N TYR A 564 7.16 -0.81 18.53
CA TYR A 564 7.03 0.05 17.36
C TYR A 564 6.38 -0.75 16.25
N LEU A 565 5.16 -0.36 15.91
CA LEU A 565 4.28 -1.09 15.00
C LEU A 565 4.20 -0.33 13.69
N LEU A 566 4.51 -1.02 12.59
CA LEU A 566 4.57 -0.47 11.26
C LEU A 566 3.58 -1.22 10.37
N GLY A 567 2.80 -0.49 9.58
CA GLY A 567 1.97 -1.03 8.50
C GLY A 567 2.49 -0.56 7.15
N MET A 568 2.50 -1.42 6.15
CA MET A 568 2.80 -1.09 4.74
C MET A 568 1.88 -1.92 3.85
N GLY A 569 1.79 -1.57 2.56
CA GLY A 569 1.09 -2.36 1.56
C GLY A 569 -0.03 -1.60 0.85
N GLY A 570 -1.07 -2.32 0.44
CA GLY A 570 -2.21 -1.81 -0.35
C GLY A 570 -3.52 -1.73 0.43
N GLU A 571 -4.63 -1.68 -0.28
CA GLU A 571 -5.98 -1.57 0.31
C GLU A 571 -6.40 -2.78 1.17
N THR A 572 -5.77 -3.94 0.93
CA THR A 572 -5.96 -5.16 1.74
C THR A 572 -5.15 -5.14 3.02
N ASP A 573 -4.18 -4.24 3.19
CA ASP A 573 -3.32 -4.15 4.37
C ASP A 573 -3.97 -3.38 5.53
N LEU A 574 -5.15 -3.84 5.93
CA LEU A 574 -5.76 -3.49 7.22
C LEU A 574 -5.31 -4.50 8.28
N HIS A 575 -4.38 -4.13 9.14
CA HIS A 575 -3.83 -5.04 10.14
C HIS A 575 -4.32 -4.74 11.53
N THR A 576 -4.43 -5.77 12.35
CA THR A 576 -4.85 -5.66 13.75
C THR A 576 -3.93 -6.45 14.67
N PRO A 577 -2.67 -6.00 14.90
CA PRO A 577 -1.76 -6.66 15.84
C PRO A 577 -2.40 -6.86 17.21
N HIS A 578 -2.37 -8.11 17.70
CA HIS A 578 -2.93 -8.52 18.97
C HIS A 578 -1.93 -9.36 19.78
N TRP A 579 -1.81 -9.05 21.07
CA TRP A 579 -0.95 -9.76 22.02
C TRP A 579 -1.79 -10.68 22.89
N HIS A 580 -1.63 -11.99 22.73
CA HIS A 580 -2.28 -12.93 23.65
C HIS A 580 -1.70 -12.78 25.05
N GLY A 581 -2.53 -12.83 26.08
CA GLY A 581 -2.10 -12.94 27.47
C GLY A 581 -1.50 -11.69 28.09
N ASN A 582 -1.33 -10.58 27.35
CA ASN A 582 -0.85 -9.29 27.86
C ASN A 582 -1.69 -8.15 27.28
N THR A 583 -1.63 -6.97 27.90
CA THR A 583 -2.24 -5.73 27.38
C THR A 583 -1.16 -4.67 27.17
N VAL A 584 -1.46 -3.68 26.34
CA VAL A 584 -0.60 -2.54 26.04
C VAL A 584 -1.31 -1.22 26.32
N LEU A 585 -0.54 -0.15 26.48
CA LEU A 585 -1.01 1.23 26.49
C LEU A 585 -0.65 1.89 25.15
N HIS A 586 -1.61 2.57 24.55
CA HIS A 586 -1.41 3.40 23.37
C HIS A 586 -2.10 4.74 23.63
N HIS A 587 -1.37 5.86 23.54
CA HIS A 587 -1.88 7.20 23.90
C HIS A 587 -2.68 7.25 25.23
N GLY A 588 -2.16 6.57 26.26
CA GLY A 588 -2.73 6.59 27.61
C GLY A 588 -3.96 5.71 27.83
N TYR A 589 -4.52 5.06 26.80
CA TYR A 589 -5.59 4.08 26.98
C TYR A 589 -5.07 2.64 26.83
N ARG A 590 -5.74 1.71 27.50
CA ARG A 590 -5.38 0.29 27.50
C ARG A 590 -6.12 -0.46 26.42
N THR A 591 -5.41 -1.32 25.71
CA THR A 591 -5.95 -2.23 24.69
C THR A 591 -5.05 -3.47 24.61
N ASP A 592 -5.51 -4.51 23.96
CA ASP A 592 -4.73 -5.69 23.57
C ASP A 592 -4.65 -5.84 22.03
N VAL A 593 -5.28 -4.93 21.29
CA VAL A 593 -5.29 -4.89 19.83
C VAL A 593 -5.14 -3.45 19.35
N LEU A 594 -4.38 -3.25 18.26
CA LEU A 594 -4.26 -1.96 17.59
C LEU A 594 -4.49 -2.12 16.10
N GLU A 595 -5.05 -1.11 15.45
CA GLU A 595 -5.23 -1.08 14.00
C GLU A 595 -4.03 -0.42 13.30
N LEU A 596 -3.60 -0.98 12.17
CA LEU A 596 -2.59 -0.42 11.28
C LEU A 596 -3.14 -0.42 9.84
N LEU A 597 -3.01 0.70 9.15
CA LEU A 597 -3.27 0.86 7.73
C LEU A 597 -1.93 1.01 6.96
N PRO A 598 -1.92 1.05 5.62
CA PRO A 598 -0.70 1.33 4.87
C PRO A 598 0.02 2.59 5.35
N ALA A 599 1.33 2.48 5.54
CA ALA A 599 2.19 3.50 6.09
C ALA A 599 1.79 4.00 7.50
N SER A 600 1.08 3.20 8.30
CA SER A 600 0.83 3.52 9.72
C SER A 600 2.06 3.24 10.57
N MET A 601 2.34 4.15 11.51
CA MET A 601 3.41 3.99 12.51
C MET A 601 2.81 4.29 13.88
N LYS A 602 2.83 3.29 14.77
CA LYS A 602 2.25 3.39 16.13
C LYS A 602 3.23 2.90 17.17
N VAL A 603 3.09 3.44 18.39
CA VAL A 603 3.86 3.03 19.56
C VAL A 603 2.92 2.48 20.60
N ALA A 604 3.25 1.32 21.17
CA ALA A 604 2.51 0.70 22.25
C ALA A 604 3.47 0.28 23.38
N ASP A 605 3.11 0.62 24.62
CA ASP A 605 3.91 0.31 25.80
C ASP A 605 3.30 -0.84 26.60
N MET A 606 4.14 -1.79 27.01
CA MET A 606 3.77 -2.98 27.75
C MET A 606 4.62 -3.07 29.01
N VAL A 607 4.03 -3.53 30.11
CA VAL A 607 4.79 -4.09 31.24
C VAL A 607 4.52 -5.58 31.23
N ALA A 608 5.53 -6.38 30.89
CA ALA A 608 5.35 -7.82 30.71
C ALA A 608 5.06 -8.49 32.07
N ASP A 609 3.86 -9.00 32.29
CA ASP A 609 3.44 -9.48 33.62
C ASP A 609 3.07 -10.96 33.68
N ASN A 610 2.87 -11.60 32.52
CA ASN A 610 2.37 -12.95 32.42
C ASN A 610 3.38 -13.92 31.76
N PRO A 611 4.17 -14.67 32.54
CA PRO A 611 5.18 -15.60 32.02
C PRO A 611 4.57 -16.69 31.12
N GLY A 612 5.25 -16.97 30.00
CA GLY A 612 4.80 -17.96 29.02
C GLY A 612 5.22 -17.61 27.59
N ILE A 613 4.91 -18.51 26.66
CA ILE A 613 5.01 -18.26 25.23
C ILE A 613 3.61 -17.93 24.71
N TRP A 614 3.47 -16.75 24.13
CA TRP A 614 2.19 -16.18 23.71
C TRP A 614 2.17 -15.94 22.20
N MET A 615 0.99 -16.03 21.61
CA MET A 615 0.79 -15.69 20.20
C MET A 615 0.75 -14.17 20.02
N PHE A 616 1.32 -13.71 18.91
CA PHE A 616 1.24 -12.33 18.43
C PHE A 616 0.82 -12.37 16.97
N HIS A 617 -0.37 -11.86 16.62
CA HIS A 617 -0.94 -12.05 15.29
C HIS A 617 -1.86 -10.91 14.86
N CYS A 618 -2.24 -10.92 13.58
CA CYS A 618 -3.30 -10.05 13.05
C CYS A 618 -4.68 -10.67 13.29
N HIS A 619 -5.68 -9.87 13.67
CA HIS A 619 -7.07 -10.34 13.88
C HIS A 619 -7.94 -10.33 12.62
N VAL A 620 -7.45 -9.80 11.49
CA VAL A 620 -8.14 -9.97 10.22
C VAL A 620 -8.08 -11.44 9.82
N ASP A 621 -9.26 -12.05 9.69
CA ASP A 621 -9.43 -13.50 9.58
C ASP A 621 -8.54 -14.10 8.48
N ASP A 622 -8.55 -13.48 7.30
CA ASP A 622 -7.78 -13.92 6.16
C ASP A 622 -6.27 -13.80 6.42
N HIS A 623 -5.82 -12.68 6.98
CA HIS A 623 -4.40 -12.45 7.24
C HIS A 623 -3.87 -13.45 8.28
N MET A 624 -4.65 -13.73 9.33
CA MET A 624 -4.27 -14.73 10.33
C MET A 624 -4.18 -16.13 9.72
N ARG A 625 -5.23 -16.52 8.99
CA ARG A 625 -5.34 -17.83 8.35
C ARG A 625 -4.21 -18.08 7.36
N GLU A 626 -3.79 -17.05 6.64
CA GLU A 626 -2.73 -17.10 5.62
C GLU A 626 -1.33 -16.79 6.17
N GLY A 627 -1.21 -16.70 7.50
CA GLY A 627 0.08 -16.85 8.18
C GLY A 627 0.61 -15.64 8.91
N MET A 628 -0.17 -14.56 9.05
CA MET A 628 0.25 -13.35 9.77
C MET A 628 0.23 -13.56 11.29
N SER A 629 1.13 -14.42 11.75
CA SER A 629 1.27 -14.86 13.13
C SER A 629 2.74 -15.05 13.50
N ALA A 630 3.03 -14.76 14.76
CA ALA A 630 4.32 -14.87 15.42
C ALA A 630 4.10 -15.27 16.89
N ARG A 631 5.20 -15.38 17.62
CA ARG A 631 5.19 -15.67 19.06
C ARG A 631 6.15 -14.75 19.80
N TYR A 632 5.86 -14.51 21.06
CA TYR A 632 6.78 -13.88 22.00
C TYR A 632 6.82 -14.67 23.31
N GLU A 633 7.90 -14.53 24.06
CA GLU A 633 8.10 -15.18 25.35
C GLU A 633 8.32 -14.13 26.44
N VAL A 634 7.56 -14.28 27.53
CA VAL A 634 7.83 -13.62 28.80
C VAL A 634 8.47 -14.66 29.72
N SER A 635 9.77 -14.53 29.98
CA SER A 635 10.46 -15.43 30.91
C SER A 635 10.29 -14.96 32.36
N GLU A 636 10.12 -15.89 33.30
CA GLU A 636 10.13 -15.57 34.73
C GLU A 636 11.43 -14.88 35.14
N GLN A 637 11.34 -13.87 36.02
CA GLN A 637 12.53 -13.41 36.72
C GLN A 637 12.88 -14.39 37.85
N PRO A 638 14.15 -14.79 38.00
CA PRO A 638 14.57 -15.54 39.17
C PRO A 638 14.24 -14.74 40.42
N LYS A 639 13.48 -15.32 41.36
CA LYS A 639 13.32 -14.73 42.69
C LYS A 639 14.72 -14.58 43.29
N GLU A 640 15.13 -13.36 43.62
CA GLU A 640 16.32 -13.17 44.45
C GLU A 640 16.14 -14.05 45.70
N LYS A 641 17.10 -14.95 45.95
CA LYS A 641 17.15 -15.68 47.21
C LYS A 641 17.34 -14.64 48.30
N GLY A 642 16.24 -14.21 48.92
CA GLY A 642 16.27 -13.31 50.05
C GLY A 642 17.25 -13.86 51.08
N THR A 643 18.25 -13.06 51.41
CA THR A 643 19.05 -13.26 52.60
C THR A 643 18.09 -13.27 53.77
N VAL A 644 17.84 -14.45 54.34
CA VAL A 644 17.16 -14.61 55.62
C VAL A 644 18.07 -13.95 56.66
N SER A 645 17.75 -12.71 57.03
CA SER A 645 18.31 -12.12 58.25
C SER A 645 17.93 -13.01 59.43
N PRO A 646 18.88 -13.43 60.28
CA PRO A 646 18.55 -14.26 61.42
C PRO A 646 17.61 -13.48 62.34
N ALA A 647 16.48 -14.09 62.69
CA ALA A 647 15.56 -13.56 63.68
C ALA A 647 16.35 -13.31 64.97
N LYS A 648 16.35 -12.06 65.45
CA LYS A 648 16.93 -11.73 66.75
C LYS A 648 16.07 -12.36 67.86
N PRO A 649 16.71 -12.96 68.88
CA PRO A 649 16.04 -13.64 69.99
C PRO A 649 15.27 -12.68 70.91
#